data_AF-A0AAV8VZL9-F1
#
_entry.id   AF-A0AAV8VZL9-F1
#
_cell.length_a   1.000
_cell.length_b   1.000
_cell.length_c   1.000
_cell.angle_alpha   90.00
_cell.angle_beta   90.00
_cell.angle_gamma   90.00
#
_symmetry.space_group_name_H-M   'P 1'
#
loop_
_entity.id
_entity.type
_entity.pdbx_description
1 polymer ?
#
loop_
_entity_poly.entity_id
_entity_poly.type
_entity_poly.pdbx_seq_one_letter_code
_entity_poly.pdbx_strand_id
1 'polypeptide(L)'
;MFPVLVLAILPWCTLAQNGETLFFPDEQGGLINTDNSIKLPPNLNLTEIRGTTIYENFVDKIIAGGISKLTLAINKALLHQTSSDKENVVFAPVSISGALALILLGSNGGTFEEITSVLGLATGIDIKSKSLQVHEQFGRMIEKLERAPGPGQQINFAAAVFVQNNYPIRSIYEQTARDLYGSEVLNVDFRSNPGKAQEVINSWVIEKTNGKIRHILGEEPSPETRVIIASAMYFKALWEKPFFEGTTTRRPFYPDGRKSPTSIEVEMMANGGDFPYFKDHTLNCEVMGFPYEGNASIMYVVMPSGSNARKLRQLEESLTPSDLQGLADKTVYTRAVLLFPKMRIESTIDLKSSLELLGVKSLFVPSRANLALLSAGEGTNNAPVTQDRFSDAVDCSLNGTDATHNNTKEKLVKELDGKVGRRIVISSRTSETIDNLRRLINQQSTDNSYQNPGLYADKVIHKVYMDITETGTEAAASTSVSLSRDGGRVTFRVDVPFFFFIRHEETKTLLFWGSGLDKVVVSGIDIPINAGMLLLVAFLLTCVAYLWANYYKTLCYWKSKGIKYVTPFPIFGNSLPTLLQSVTYSEYVVDLYKKFPEERYCGTFQYSQPILLLRDLKLIKRVFTREFETFSDHPLPSEPDEGTLWGKNLFAANGDRWKHLRQTISPAFTSTKLKSMFELMDVCALQLIEYLNEQNRDVVEVELRDIFKRFSSDVITSIAFGAETNSFKDKNNDFMKMGAELTNFGGMQKLKRLLYTANPKITRLLNIKMHPDNVSTFFRKLVKDSIKQREENKASGRPDYIQYLLECRRGQEPTTSVGGVGEEEFSVTEEASFCVGNRKFALELTDDDITAQALDFFYGGFYSTASFMYFCVYELAINWEIQDKLRSEVDAALEASGGSITYDVLSRMKYLDMVISETLRKWPTATWIDRKSNKPIVIEPENTKETPLDLESGTFLRFIETPNTGPIPKKFDPERFGDGNRSQICSFSFLPFGAGPRSCVGSRFAIMEAKLIIVRLVSLYEVIPTEKSIVAKNPYLTSANSFWFGFKKRCP
;
A
#
# COMPACT_ATOMS: atom_id res chain seq x y z
N MET A 1 -11.97 -63.49 23.99
CA MET A 1 -12.81 -64.53 23.34
C MET A 1 -13.73 -63.81 22.35
N PHE A 2 -13.53 -64.02 21.05
CA PHE A 2 -14.53 -63.75 19.99
C PHE A 2 -15.62 -64.86 20.03
N PRO A 3 -16.81 -64.80 19.38
CA PRO A 3 -17.21 -64.08 18.13
C PRO A 3 -18.32 -63.02 18.30
N VAL A 4 -18.77 -62.16 17.35
CA VAL A 4 -18.99 -62.13 15.86
C VAL A 4 -20.41 -62.58 15.40
N LEU A 5 -20.94 -61.91 14.34
CA LEU A 5 -22.13 -62.18 13.48
C LEU A 5 -23.51 -61.54 13.85
N VAL A 6 -24.38 -61.04 12.90
CA VAL A 6 -24.20 -60.53 11.50
C VAL A 6 -25.49 -59.86 10.90
N LEU A 7 -25.31 -58.95 9.90
CA LEU A 7 -26.20 -58.42 8.79
C LEU A 7 -27.74 -58.18 8.89
N ALA A 8 -28.22 -57.08 8.25
CA ALA A 8 -29.27 -56.98 7.18
C ALA A 8 -30.07 -55.62 7.21
N ILE A 9 -30.66 -55.01 6.15
CA ILE A 9 -30.57 -55.05 4.65
C ILE A 9 -31.24 -53.79 4.00
N LEU A 10 -30.59 -53.12 3.01
CA LEU A 10 -31.10 -52.33 1.82
C LEU A 10 -32.17 -51.19 1.96
N PRO A 11 -32.56 -50.41 0.89
CA PRO A 11 -31.99 -50.19 -0.48
C PRO A 11 -31.87 -48.72 -1.04
N TRP A 12 -30.86 -48.49 -1.91
CA TRP A 12 -30.82 -47.72 -3.19
C TRP A 12 -31.10 -46.18 -3.22
N CYS A 13 -30.60 -45.34 -4.15
CA CYS A 13 -29.83 -45.45 -5.43
C CYS A 13 -28.53 -44.59 -5.33
N THR A 14 -27.30 -44.92 -5.79
CA THR A 14 -26.74 -45.20 -7.15
C THR A 14 -26.82 -44.02 -8.15
N LEU A 15 -25.77 -43.59 -8.86
CA LEU A 15 -24.63 -44.34 -9.48
C LEU A 15 -23.33 -43.48 -9.62
N ALA A 16 -22.28 -44.05 -10.25
CA ALA A 16 -20.88 -43.57 -10.42
C ALA A 16 -20.00 -43.63 -9.14
N GLN A 17 -19.17 -44.65 -8.88
CA GLN A 17 -18.12 -45.33 -9.68
C GLN A 17 -16.95 -44.43 -10.14
N ASN A 18 -15.99 -44.23 -9.23
CA ASN A 18 -14.59 -44.64 -9.43
C ASN A 18 -14.01 -45.00 -8.06
N GLY A 19 -13.24 -46.10 -7.97
CA GLY A 19 -12.80 -46.66 -6.69
C GLY A 19 -11.29 -46.62 -6.51
N GLU A 20 -10.81 -45.95 -5.47
CA GLU A 20 -9.48 -46.18 -4.90
C GLU A 20 -9.65 -46.72 -3.48
N THR A 21 -9.07 -47.89 -3.21
CA THR A 21 -9.06 -48.49 -1.86
C THR A 21 -7.92 -47.86 -1.08
N LEU A 22 -8.23 -47.10 -0.03
CA LEU A 22 -7.23 -46.37 0.76
C LEU A 22 -6.53 -47.30 1.76
N PHE A 23 -5.21 -47.44 1.60
CA PHE A 23 -4.36 -48.19 2.50
C PHE A 23 -3.58 -47.27 3.45
N PHE A 24 -3.36 -47.75 4.68
CA PHE A 24 -2.61 -47.10 5.76
C PHE A 24 -1.45 -47.99 6.21
N PRO A 25 -0.29 -47.44 6.61
CA PRO A 25 0.77 -48.21 7.24
C PRO A 25 0.38 -48.58 8.68
N ASP A 26 0.60 -49.84 9.07
CA ASP A 26 0.60 -50.28 10.47
C ASP A 26 1.95 -49.96 11.15
N GLU A 27 2.01 -50.14 12.48
CA GLU A 27 3.20 -49.84 13.30
C GLU A 27 4.43 -50.69 12.94
N GLN A 28 4.28 -51.69 12.07
CA GLN A 28 5.33 -52.59 11.59
C GLN A 28 5.68 -52.34 10.10
N GLY A 29 5.05 -51.35 9.47
CA GLY A 29 5.29 -50.96 8.07
C GLY A 29 4.46 -51.71 7.02
N GLY A 30 3.53 -52.58 7.43
CA GLY A 30 2.61 -53.26 6.52
C GLY A 30 1.43 -52.36 6.10
N LEU A 31 0.91 -52.55 4.89
CA LEU A 31 -0.24 -51.77 4.39
C LEU A 31 -1.58 -52.50 4.60
N ILE A 32 -2.52 -51.84 5.27
CA ILE A 32 -3.88 -52.30 5.61
C ILE A 32 -4.97 -51.40 5.03
N ASN A 33 -6.09 -51.96 4.59
CA ASN A 33 -7.27 -51.19 4.16
C ASN A 33 -7.97 -50.51 5.37
N THR A 34 -8.77 -49.48 5.09
CA THR A 34 -9.75 -48.81 5.98
C THR A 34 -10.50 -49.70 6.98
N ASP A 35 -10.82 -50.95 6.62
CA ASP A 35 -11.59 -51.92 7.39
C ASP A 35 -10.75 -53.04 8.02
N ASN A 36 -9.42 -53.00 7.84
CA ASN A 36 -8.46 -54.04 8.24
C ASN A 36 -8.69 -55.44 7.60
N SER A 37 -9.54 -55.58 6.58
CA SER A 37 -9.87 -56.90 5.99
C SER A 37 -8.82 -57.42 4.99
N ILE A 38 -8.03 -56.52 4.40
CA ILE A 38 -6.97 -56.83 3.43
C ILE A 38 -5.64 -56.29 3.95
N LYS A 39 -4.66 -57.19 4.16
CA LYS A 39 -3.23 -56.86 4.24
C LYS A 39 -2.60 -57.05 2.86
N LEU A 40 -1.88 -56.04 2.37
CA LEU A 40 -1.05 -56.19 1.18
C LEU A 40 0.19 -57.06 1.50
N PRO A 41 0.74 -57.83 0.53
CA PRO A 41 1.92 -58.65 0.77
C PRO A 41 3.14 -57.80 1.16
N PRO A 42 3.99 -58.25 2.10
CA PRO A 42 5.18 -57.51 2.53
C PRO A 42 6.24 -57.32 1.42
N ASN A 43 6.09 -58.01 0.29
CA ASN A 43 6.99 -57.96 -0.86
C ASN A 43 6.38 -57.17 -2.04
N LEU A 44 5.52 -56.18 -1.79
CA LEU A 44 4.90 -55.38 -2.85
C LEU A 44 5.98 -54.63 -3.65
N ASN A 45 6.15 -55.00 -4.93
CA ASN A 45 7.17 -54.40 -5.78
C ASN A 45 6.77 -52.98 -6.18
N LEU A 46 7.26 -51.99 -5.43
CA LEU A 46 7.09 -50.54 -5.69
C LEU A 46 7.41 -50.12 -7.14
N THR A 47 8.19 -50.93 -7.88
CA THR A 47 8.54 -50.69 -9.28
C THR A 47 7.39 -50.97 -10.26
N GLU A 48 6.45 -51.86 -9.90
CA GLU A 48 5.33 -52.29 -10.76
C GLU A 48 4.14 -51.31 -10.74
N ILE A 49 3.95 -50.59 -9.62
CA ILE A 49 2.87 -49.59 -9.45
C ILE A 49 3.32 -48.14 -9.73
N ARG A 50 4.57 -47.93 -10.17
CA ARG A 50 5.15 -46.60 -10.40
C ARG A 50 4.35 -45.81 -11.46
N GLY A 51 3.97 -44.57 -11.13
CA GLY A 51 3.15 -43.73 -12.00
C GLY A 51 1.62 -43.91 -11.86
N THR A 52 1.15 -44.72 -10.92
CA THR A 52 -0.25 -44.76 -10.49
C THR A 52 -0.52 -43.74 -9.37
N THR A 53 -1.75 -43.23 -9.23
CA THR A 53 -2.15 -42.31 -8.14
C THR A 53 -1.75 -42.86 -6.77
N ILE A 54 -1.94 -44.17 -6.56
CA ILE A 54 -1.65 -44.86 -5.31
C ILE A 54 -0.15 -44.77 -4.95
N TYR A 55 0.74 -44.94 -5.92
CA TYR A 55 2.18 -44.81 -5.71
C TYR A 55 2.59 -43.37 -5.41
N GLU A 56 2.10 -42.40 -6.18
CA GLU A 56 2.43 -40.99 -5.99
C GLU A 56 1.89 -40.48 -4.63
N ASN A 57 0.65 -40.80 -4.27
CA ASN A 57 0.04 -40.48 -2.97
C ASN A 57 0.76 -41.14 -1.78
N PHE A 58 1.36 -42.32 -1.98
CA PHE A 58 2.17 -42.99 -0.96
C PHE A 58 3.52 -42.28 -0.76
N VAL A 59 4.17 -41.86 -1.85
CA VAL A 59 5.46 -41.14 -1.77
C VAL A 59 5.30 -39.71 -1.27
N ASP A 60 4.24 -38.99 -1.67
CA ASP A 60 3.89 -37.67 -1.11
C ASP A 60 3.81 -37.73 0.43
N LYS A 61 3.14 -38.76 0.98
CA LYS A 61 3.04 -39.00 2.43
C LYS A 61 4.41 -39.28 3.07
N ILE A 62 5.30 -40.00 2.39
CA ILE A 62 6.67 -40.24 2.90
C ILE A 62 7.48 -38.94 2.95
N ILE A 63 7.40 -38.08 1.92
CA ILE A 63 8.16 -36.82 1.88
C ILE A 63 7.56 -35.80 2.86
N ALA A 64 6.23 -35.63 2.91
CA ALA A 64 5.57 -34.77 3.90
C ALA A 64 5.83 -35.26 5.33
N GLY A 65 5.86 -36.59 5.55
CA GLY A 65 6.25 -37.21 6.82
C GLY A 65 7.73 -36.97 7.16
N GLY A 66 8.64 -37.05 6.19
CA GLY A 66 10.07 -36.73 6.35
C GLY A 66 10.29 -35.27 6.75
N ILE A 67 9.66 -34.33 6.04
CA ILE A 67 9.68 -32.90 6.36
C ILE A 67 9.07 -32.63 7.74
N SER A 68 8.03 -33.37 8.15
CA SER A 68 7.43 -33.25 9.49
C SER A 68 8.36 -33.77 10.59
N LYS A 69 9.08 -34.88 10.36
CA LYS A 69 10.15 -35.37 11.24
C LYS A 69 11.27 -34.32 11.36
N LEU A 70 11.76 -33.80 10.24
CA LEU A 70 12.78 -32.75 10.20
C LEU A 70 12.34 -31.49 10.96
N THR A 71 11.09 -31.06 10.80
CA THR A 71 10.52 -29.88 11.47
C THR A 71 10.60 -30.05 12.99
N LEU A 72 10.09 -31.16 13.53
CA LEU A 72 10.14 -31.45 14.96
C LEU A 72 11.58 -31.65 15.46
N ALA A 73 12.45 -32.25 14.66
CA ALA A 73 13.85 -32.46 14.99
C ALA A 73 14.62 -31.12 15.09
N ILE A 74 14.49 -30.24 14.10
CA ILE A 74 15.07 -28.89 14.11
C ILE A 74 14.51 -28.07 15.27
N ASN A 75 13.20 -28.11 15.52
CA ASN A 75 12.60 -27.36 16.63
C ASN A 75 13.17 -27.80 17.98
N LYS A 76 13.32 -29.10 18.24
CA LYS A 76 13.91 -29.63 19.48
C LYS A 76 15.40 -29.29 19.60
N ALA A 77 16.17 -29.37 18.50
CA ALA A 77 17.58 -28.97 18.48
C ALA A 77 17.78 -27.47 18.79
N LEU A 78 16.90 -26.60 18.28
CA LEU A 78 16.92 -25.16 18.54
C LEU A 78 16.46 -24.82 19.97
N LEU A 79 15.41 -25.47 20.49
CA LEU A 79 14.98 -25.30 21.88
C LEU A 79 16.11 -25.60 22.87
N HIS A 80 16.90 -26.65 22.63
CA HIS A 80 18.09 -26.98 23.44
C HIS A 80 19.26 -26.00 23.29
N GLN A 81 19.26 -25.13 22.27
CA GLN A 81 20.31 -24.10 22.06
C GLN A 81 19.91 -22.74 22.63
N THR A 82 18.61 -22.42 22.71
CA THR A 82 18.14 -21.17 23.34
C THR A 82 18.47 -21.14 24.83
N SER A 83 19.29 -20.17 25.26
CA SER A 83 19.72 -20.04 26.67
C SER A 83 18.64 -19.46 27.59
N SER A 84 17.47 -19.16 27.03
CA SER A 84 16.33 -18.56 27.70
C SER A 84 15.05 -19.29 27.32
N ASP A 85 14.10 -19.41 28.25
CA ASP A 85 12.74 -19.87 27.97
C ASP A 85 11.96 -18.89 27.06
N LYS A 86 12.55 -17.74 26.69
CA LYS A 86 11.88 -16.56 26.12
C LYS A 86 12.29 -16.18 24.68
N GLU A 87 12.68 -17.12 23.82
CA GLU A 87 13.14 -16.85 22.43
C GLU A 87 12.26 -17.48 21.32
N ASN A 88 12.29 -16.88 20.13
CA ASN A 88 11.54 -17.35 18.95
C ASN A 88 12.35 -18.18 17.97
N VAL A 89 11.71 -19.28 17.57
CA VAL A 89 12.14 -20.17 16.51
C VAL A 89 11.12 -20.06 15.38
N VAL A 90 11.46 -19.38 14.28
CA VAL A 90 10.63 -19.30 13.07
C VAL A 90 11.44 -19.72 11.84
N PHE A 91 10.96 -20.74 11.13
CA PHE A 91 11.62 -21.30 9.96
C PHE A 91 10.62 -21.89 8.95
N ALA A 92 11.03 -22.04 7.69
CA ALA A 92 10.26 -22.70 6.64
C ALA A 92 10.86 -24.09 6.33
N PRO A 93 10.21 -25.19 6.78
CA PRO A 93 10.76 -26.54 6.63
C PRO A 93 11.04 -26.92 5.17
N VAL A 94 10.18 -26.51 4.23
CA VAL A 94 10.37 -26.75 2.79
C VAL A 94 11.60 -26.01 2.24
N SER A 95 11.82 -24.76 2.64
CA SER A 95 13.01 -23.98 2.22
C SER A 95 14.31 -24.64 2.68
N ILE A 96 14.37 -25.09 3.94
CA ILE A 96 15.53 -25.83 4.48
C ILE A 96 15.70 -27.18 3.78
N SER A 97 14.61 -27.94 3.64
CA SER A 97 14.61 -29.27 3.02
C SER A 97 15.07 -29.22 1.56
N GLY A 98 14.65 -28.21 0.78
CA GLY A 98 15.10 -28.03 -0.60
C GLY A 98 16.58 -27.69 -0.72
N ALA A 99 17.11 -26.85 0.18
CA ALA A 99 18.55 -26.57 0.24
C ALA A 99 19.36 -27.84 0.62
N LEU A 100 18.89 -28.60 1.63
CA LEU A 100 19.47 -29.88 2.00
C LEU A 100 19.36 -30.94 0.88
N ALA A 101 18.29 -30.94 0.08
CA ALA A 101 18.10 -31.86 -1.03
C ALA A 101 19.05 -31.59 -2.21
N LEU A 102 19.40 -30.32 -2.47
CA LEU A 102 20.48 -29.96 -3.40
C LEU A 102 21.86 -30.36 -2.87
N ILE A 103 22.13 -30.20 -1.56
CA ILE A 103 23.36 -30.72 -0.96
C ILE A 103 23.41 -32.26 -1.06
N LEU A 104 22.29 -32.94 -0.81
CA LEU A 104 22.17 -34.40 -0.91
C LEU A 104 22.53 -34.88 -2.33
N LEU A 105 22.00 -34.21 -3.36
CA LEU A 105 22.29 -34.48 -4.78
C LEU A 105 23.79 -34.37 -5.11
N GLY A 106 24.52 -33.52 -4.39
CA GLY A 106 25.97 -33.34 -4.52
C GLY A 106 26.81 -34.30 -3.67
N SER A 107 26.20 -34.99 -2.72
CA SER A 107 26.88 -35.71 -1.63
C SER A 107 27.10 -37.20 -1.89
N ASN A 108 28.09 -37.80 -1.22
CA ASN A 108 28.35 -39.24 -1.28
C ASN A 108 28.85 -39.79 0.09
N GLY A 109 28.84 -41.12 0.24
CA GLY A 109 29.29 -41.83 1.44
C GLY A 109 28.57 -41.38 2.71
N GLY A 110 29.30 -41.26 3.83
CA GLY A 110 28.72 -40.84 5.11
C GLY A 110 27.99 -39.49 5.08
N THR A 111 28.39 -38.56 4.21
CA THR A 111 27.69 -37.26 4.06
C THR A 111 26.30 -37.43 3.46
N PHE A 112 26.15 -38.34 2.51
CA PHE A 112 24.86 -38.72 1.94
C PHE A 112 23.97 -39.43 2.97
N GLU A 113 24.55 -40.35 3.76
CA GLU A 113 23.83 -41.09 4.81
C GLU A 113 23.33 -40.18 5.93
N GLU A 114 24.17 -39.26 6.43
CA GLU A 114 23.81 -38.29 7.48
C GLU A 114 22.67 -37.36 7.03
N ILE A 115 22.75 -36.78 5.82
CA ILE A 115 21.71 -35.87 5.30
C ILE A 115 20.41 -36.64 5.00
N THR A 116 20.51 -37.85 4.44
CA THR A 116 19.34 -38.73 4.20
C THR A 116 18.59 -39.07 5.49
N SER A 117 19.33 -39.34 6.57
CA SER A 117 18.76 -39.61 7.89
C SER A 117 17.98 -38.41 8.42
N VAL A 118 18.58 -37.22 8.37
CA VAL A 118 17.99 -35.99 8.94
C VAL A 118 16.79 -35.48 8.13
N LEU A 119 16.77 -35.67 6.81
CA LEU A 119 15.57 -35.45 5.97
C LEU A 119 14.41 -36.43 6.28
N GLY A 120 14.60 -37.40 7.19
CA GLY A 120 13.55 -38.30 7.67
C GLY A 120 13.15 -39.40 6.68
N LEU A 121 13.91 -39.56 5.60
CA LEU A 121 13.63 -40.43 4.45
C LEU A 121 13.87 -41.92 4.72
N ALA A 122 14.65 -42.25 5.76
CA ALA A 122 15.18 -43.59 6.04
C ALA A 122 14.13 -44.71 6.35
N THR A 123 12.83 -44.42 6.34
CA THR A 123 11.78 -45.40 6.64
C THR A 123 11.32 -46.17 5.41
N GLY A 124 11.81 -47.41 5.25
CA GLY A 124 11.21 -48.43 4.38
C GLY A 124 11.63 -48.46 2.91
N ILE A 125 12.54 -47.57 2.48
CA ILE A 125 13.06 -47.53 1.11
C ILE A 125 14.59 -47.66 1.14
N ASP A 126 15.15 -48.54 0.30
CA ASP A 126 16.60 -48.49 0.01
C ASP A 126 16.90 -47.23 -0.84
N ILE A 127 17.38 -46.20 -0.15
CA ILE A 127 17.75 -44.91 -0.76
C ILE A 127 19.08 -45.02 -1.54
N LYS A 128 19.94 -46.00 -1.24
CA LYS A 128 21.22 -46.17 -1.95
C LYS A 128 21.00 -46.63 -3.39
N SER A 129 20.05 -47.54 -3.62
CA SER A 129 19.69 -47.99 -4.97
C SER A 129 18.64 -47.10 -5.67
N LYS A 130 18.11 -46.05 -5.02
CA LYS A 130 16.98 -45.24 -5.53
C LYS A 130 17.15 -43.73 -5.36
N SER A 131 18.36 -43.23 -5.11
CA SER A 131 18.66 -41.80 -4.87
C SER A 131 17.96 -40.83 -5.83
N LEU A 132 18.06 -41.04 -7.15
CA LEU A 132 17.40 -40.21 -8.16
C LEU A 132 15.88 -40.12 -7.96
N GLN A 133 15.22 -41.18 -7.48
CA GLN A 133 13.76 -41.22 -7.29
C GLN A 133 13.32 -40.35 -6.10
N VAL A 134 14.19 -40.19 -5.09
CA VAL A 134 13.98 -39.22 -4.00
C VAL A 134 14.00 -37.80 -4.57
N HIS A 135 14.96 -37.50 -5.45
CA HIS A 135 15.06 -36.18 -6.08
C HIS A 135 13.92 -35.91 -7.06
N GLU A 136 13.50 -36.90 -7.88
CA GLU A 136 12.33 -36.79 -8.77
C GLU A 136 11.08 -36.38 -7.98
N GLN A 137 10.89 -36.98 -6.80
CA GLN A 137 9.66 -36.85 -6.03
C GLN A 137 9.66 -35.61 -5.12
N PHE A 138 10.81 -35.20 -4.60
CA PHE A 138 10.94 -33.89 -3.94
C PHE A 138 10.69 -32.75 -4.92
N GLY A 139 11.18 -32.88 -6.17
CA GLY A 139 10.88 -31.97 -7.27
C GLY A 139 9.38 -31.86 -7.58
N ARG A 140 8.71 -33.01 -7.76
CA ARG A 140 7.24 -33.07 -7.96
C ARG A 140 6.47 -32.45 -6.80
N MET A 141 6.90 -32.62 -5.56
CA MET A 141 6.26 -31.98 -4.41
C MET A 141 6.35 -30.45 -4.50
N ILE A 142 7.53 -29.89 -4.81
CA ILE A 142 7.69 -28.44 -5.08
C ILE A 142 6.77 -28.00 -6.23
N GLU A 143 6.80 -28.72 -7.35
CA GLU A 143 6.01 -28.42 -8.55
C GLU A 143 4.49 -28.39 -8.28
N LYS A 144 3.99 -29.27 -7.39
CA LYS A 144 2.60 -29.24 -6.89
C LYS A 144 2.31 -27.99 -6.04
N LEU A 145 3.22 -27.60 -5.14
CA LEU A 145 3.04 -26.40 -4.29
C LEU A 145 2.89 -25.12 -5.12
N GLU A 146 3.58 -25.01 -6.25
CA GLU A 146 3.54 -23.82 -7.12
C GLU A 146 2.41 -23.82 -8.15
N ARG A 147 1.97 -25.00 -8.61
CA ARG A 147 0.94 -25.11 -9.66
C ARG A 147 -0.50 -25.13 -9.15
N ALA A 148 -0.73 -25.48 -7.88
CA ALA A 148 -2.06 -25.58 -7.29
C ALA A 148 -2.32 -24.61 -6.10
N PRO A 149 -1.82 -23.34 -6.11
CA PRO A 149 -2.18 -22.40 -5.04
C PRO A 149 -3.69 -22.15 -5.08
N GLY A 150 -4.32 -22.09 -3.90
CA GLY A 150 -5.75 -21.81 -3.79
C GLY A 150 -6.13 -20.43 -4.33
N PRO A 151 -7.41 -20.20 -4.65
CA PRO A 151 -7.96 -18.85 -4.86
C PRO A 151 -7.47 -17.86 -3.80
N GLY A 152 -6.99 -16.69 -4.22
CA GLY A 152 -6.44 -15.68 -3.31
C GLY A 152 -5.05 -15.99 -2.73
N GLN A 153 -4.43 -17.13 -3.11
CA GLN A 153 -3.11 -17.56 -2.63
C GLN A 153 -2.03 -17.39 -3.71
N GLN A 154 -0.80 -17.16 -3.27
CA GLN A 154 0.42 -17.15 -4.09
C GLN A 154 1.49 -17.95 -3.34
N ILE A 155 2.05 -18.95 -4.01
CA ILE A 155 3.17 -19.74 -3.50
C ILE A 155 4.25 -19.71 -4.59
N ASN A 156 5.47 -19.36 -4.21
CA ASN A 156 6.65 -19.35 -5.06
C ASN A 156 7.78 -20.00 -4.26
N PHE A 157 8.45 -20.99 -4.85
CA PHE A 157 9.64 -21.63 -4.32
C PHE A 157 10.73 -21.58 -5.39
N ALA A 158 11.88 -21.01 -5.04
CA ALA A 158 13.04 -20.97 -5.91
C ALA A 158 14.26 -21.56 -5.22
N ALA A 159 15.17 -22.16 -6.00
CA ALA A 159 16.50 -22.52 -5.55
C ALA A 159 17.55 -22.06 -6.55
N ALA A 160 18.75 -21.77 -6.06
CA ALA A 160 19.89 -21.39 -6.89
C ALA A 160 21.20 -21.91 -6.29
N VAL A 161 22.10 -22.34 -7.16
CA VAL A 161 23.47 -22.71 -6.83
C VAL A 161 24.40 -21.65 -7.41
N PHE A 162 24.85 -20.74 -6.58
CA PHE A 162 25.82 -19.71 -6.96
C PHE A 162 27.24 -20.29 -6.88
N VAL A 163 28.04 -20.11 -7.93
CA VAL A 163 29.32 -20.81 -8.12
C VAL A 163 30.42 -19.80 -8.39
N GLN A 164 31.61 -20.00 -7.83
CA GLN A 164 32.77 -19.17 -8.14
C GLN A 164 33.10 -19.24 -9.64
N ASN A 165 33.33 -18.08 -10.28
CA ASN A 165 33.82 -17.99 -11.65
C ASN A 165 35.00 -18.96 -11.89
N ASN A 166 34.84 -19.82 -12.92
CA ASN A 166 35.76 -20.90 -13.33
C ASN A 166 35.91 -22.09 -12.35
N TYR A 167 35.07 -22.22 -11.32
CA TYR A 167 35.03 -23.42 -10.49
C TYR A 167 34.20 -24.53 -11.17
N PRO A 168 34.74 -25.75 -11.36
CA PRO A 168 34.06 -26.78 -12.16
C PRO A 168 32.92 -27.46 -11.40
N ILE A 169 31.72 -27.45 -11.97
CA ILE A 169 30.55 -28.23 -11.52
C ILE A 169 30.35 -29.42 -12.44
N ARG A 170 29.86 -30.55 -11.93
CA ARG A 170 29.52 -31.70 -12.79
C ARG A 170 28.23 -31.42 -13.57
N SER A 171 28.26 -31.62 -14.88
CA SER A 171 27.10 -31.43 -15.76
C SER A 171 25.86 -32.24 -15.33
N ILE A 172 26.06 -33.45 -14.78
CA ILE A 172 24.98 -34.29 -14.22
C ILE A 172 24.31 -33.64 -13.01
N TYR A 173 25.07 -32.96 -12.14
CA TYR A 173 24.53 -32.22 -11.00
C TYR A 173 23.75 -30.99 -11.48
N GLU A 174 24.33 -30.22 -12.42
CA GLU A 174 23.70 -29.03 -12.99
C GLU A 174 22.36 -29.35 -13.69
N GLN A 175 22.36 -30.39 -14.54
CA GLN A 175 21.16 -30.87 -15.23
C GLN A 175 20.11 -31.37 -14.22
N THR A 176 20.49 -32.18 -13.24
CA THR A 176 19.53 -32.73 -12.27
C THR A 176 18.96 -31.66 -11.33
N ALA A 177 19.77 -30.67 -10.94
CA ALA A 177 19.31 -29.52 -10.14
C ALA A 177 18.31 -28.66 -10.94
N ARG A 178 18.60 -28.41 -12.22
CA ARG A 178 17.72 -27.65 -13.13
C ARG A 178 16.41 -28.38 -13.42
N ASP A 179 16.50 -29.65 -13.84
CA ASP A 179 15.36 -30.41 -14.38
C ASP A 179 14.42 -30.94 -13.29
N LEU A 180 14.92 -31.18 -12.06
CA LEU A 180 14.09 -31.70 -10.96
C LEU A 180 13.70 -30.64 -9.93
N TYR A 181 14.55 -29.64 -9.64
CA TYR A 181 14.29 -28.61 -8.62
C TYR A 181 13.94 -27.24 -9.20
N GLY A 182 13.95 -27.08 -10.53
CA GLY A 182 13.88 -25.76 -11.16
C GLY A 182 15.08 -24.86 -10.82
N SER A 183 16.17 -25.43 -10.29
CA SER A 183 17.24 -24.65 -9.68
C SER A 183 18.10 -23.97 -10.75
N GLU A 184 18.29 -22.66 -10.58
CA GLU A 184 19.27 -21.91 -11.35
C GLU A 184 20.69 -22.31 -10.90
N VAL A 185 21.68 -22.28 -11.81
CA VAL A 185 23.11 -22.42 -11.47
C VAL A 185 23.83 -21.22 -12.08
N LEU A 186 24.43 -20.38 -11.23
CA LEU A 186 24.81 -19.01 -11.57
C LEU A 186 26.26 -18.72 -11.18
N ASN A 187 27.08 -18.31 -12.14
CA ASN A 187 28.48 -17.95 -11.89
C ASN A 187 28.59 -16.52 -11.33
N VAL A 188 29.34 -16.37 -10.23
CA VAL A 188 29.62 -15.12 -9.52
C VAL A 188 31.09 -15.11 -9.04
N ASP A 189 31.65 -13.93 -8.73
CA ASP A 189 33.04 -13.83 -8.30
C ASP A 189 33.22 -13.52 -6.81
N PHE A 190 33.17 -14.57 -5.97
CA PHE A 190 33.54 -14.47 -4.56
C PHE A 190 35.02 -14.10 -4.38
N ARG A 191 35.90 -14.59 -5.27
CA ARG A 191 37.36 -14.47 -5.11
C ARG A 191 37.88 -13.04 -5.34
N SER A 192 37.38 -12.36 -6.37
CA SER A 192 37.87 -11.01 -6.76
C SER A 192 36.86 -9.89 -6.53
N ASN A 193 35.57 -10.18 -6.32
CA ASN A 193 34.54 -9.16 -6.08
C ASN A 193 33.41 -9.65 -5.15
N PRO A 194 33.74 -10.05 -3.90
CA PRO A 194 32.79 -10.66 -2.97
C PRO A 194 31.58 -9.76 -2.66
N GLY A 195 31.76 -8.45 -2.55
CA GLY A 195 30.65 -7.48 -2.46
C GLY A 195 29.66 -7.56 -3.63
N LYS A 196 30.14 -7.67 -4.88
CA LYS A 196 29.24 -7.85 -6.04
C LYS A 196 28.55 -9.21 -6.02
N ALA A 197 29.22 -10.27 -5.56
CA ALA A 197 28.58 -11.57 -5.36
C ALA A 197 27.50 -11.52 -4.27
N GLN A 198 27.74 -10.78 -3.17
CA GLN A 198 26.74 -10.51 -2.12
C GLN A 198 25.54 -9.74 -2.67
N GLU A 199 25.76 -8.71 -3.49
CA GLU A 199 24.69 -7.96 -4.15
C GLU A 199 23.83 -8.85 -5.07
N VAL A 200 24.45 -9.71 -5.89
CA VAL A 200 23.71 -10.61 -6.80
C VAL A 200 22.84 -11.59 -6.02
N ILE A 201 23.38 -12.22 -4.98
CA ILE A 201 22.64 -13.20 -4.15
C ILE A 201 21.51 -12.52 -3.37
N ASN A 202 21.77 -11.36 -2.77
CA ASN A 202 20.73 -10.60 -2.07
C ASN A 202 19.66 -10.06 -3.05
N SER A 203 20.02 -9.67 -4.27
CA SER A 203 19.07 -9.24 -5.31
C SER A 203 18.18 -10.38 -5.79
N TRP A 204 18.75 -11.58 -5.96
CA TRP A 204 18.00 -12.80 -6.27
C TRP A 204 17.00 -13.13 -5.15
N VAL A 205 17.42 -13.10 -3.88
CA VAL A 205 16.50 -13.30 -2.75
C VAL A 205 15.44 -12.20 -2.68
N ILE A 206 15.78 -10.94 -2.98
CA ILE A 206 14.80 -9.84 -3.08
C ILE A 206 13.73 -10.16 -4.14
N GLU A 207 14.12 -10.63 -5.33
CA GLU A 207 13.18 -11.01 -6.39
C GLU A 207 12.27 -12.16 -5.93
N LYS A 208 12.84 -13.32 -5.58
CA LYS A 208 12.08 -14.53 -5.24
C LYS A 208 11.27 -14.39 -3.94
N THR A 209 11.55 -13.39 -3.09
CA THR A 209 10.78 -13.09 -1.86
C THR A 209 9.90 -11.84 -1.93
N ASN A 210 9.68 -11.26 -3.12
CA ASN A 210 8.91 -10.01 -3.29
C ASN A 210 9.38 -8.87 -2.37
N GLY A 211 10.71 -8.74 -2.20
CA GLY A 211 11.36 -7.70 -1.41
C GLY A 211 11.21 -7.81 0.12
N LYS A 212 10.65 -8.93 0.61
CA LYS A 212 10.46 -9.18 2.04
C LYS A 212 11.76 -9.56 2.75
N ILE A 213 12.62 -10.37 2.13
CA ILE A 213 13.97 -10.64 2.62
C ILE A 213 14.96 -9.87 1.74
N ARG A 214 15.58 -8.84 2.32
CA ARG A 214 16.48 -7.93 1.59
C ARG A 214 17.94 -8.32 1.64
N HIS A 215 18.34 -8.99 2.72
CA HIS A 215 19.72 -9.40 2.97
C HIS A 215 19.70 -10.78 3.59
N ILE A 216 20.02 -11.82 2.81
CA ILE A 216 20.31 -13.13 3.38
C ILE A 216 21.76 -13.19 3.85
N LEU A 217 22.69 -12.83 2.98
CA LEU A 217 24.08 -12.57 3.35
C LEU A 217 24.13 -11.17 3.99
N GLY A 218 24.34 -11.11 5.31
CA GLY A 218 24.49 -9.85 6.05
C GLY A 218 25.86 -9.19 5.86
N GLU A 219 26.86 -9.99 5.54
CA GLU A 219 28.26 -9.62 5.29
C GLU A 219 28.72 -10.21 3.96
N GLU A 220 29.86 -9.74 3.43
CA GLU A 220 30.43 -10.28 2.20
C GLU A 220 30.89 -11.74 2.39
N PRO A 221 30.64 -12.65 1.42
CA PRO A 221 31.15 -14.02 1.47
C PRO A 221 32.68 -14.03 1.31
N SER A 222 33.39 -14.92 2.02
CA SER A 222 34.87 -14.89 1.99
C SER A 222 35.44 -15.30 0.61
N PRO A 223 36.63 -14.80 0.20
CA PRO A 223 37.25 -15.14 -1.10
C PRO A 223 37.57 -16.62 -1.32
N GLU A 224 37.58 -17.41 -0.25
CA GLU A 224 37.74 -18.87 -0.26
C GLU A 224 36.44 -19.60 -0.66
N THR A 225 35.30 -18.90 -0.67
CA THR A 225 34.00 -19.46 -1.08
C THR A 225 34.05 -19.97 -2.52
N ARG A 226 33.47 -21.15 -2.76
CA ARG A 226 33.37 -21.75 -4.10
C ARG A 226 31.94 -22.02 -4.55
N VAL A 227 31.04 -22.26 -3.62
CA VAL A 227 29.61 -22.49 -3.88
C VAL A 227 28.79 -21.84 -2.76
N ILE A 228 27.67 -21.22 -3.11
CA ILE A 228 26.58 -20.87 -2.18
C ILE A 228 25.29 -21.48 -2.70
N ILE A 229 24.68 -22.38 -1.95
CA ILE A 229 23.35 -22.93 -2.28
C ILE A 229 22.31 -22.10 -1.55
N ALA A 230 21.40 -21.45 -2.28
CA ALA A 230 20.28 -20.72 -1.72
C ALA A 230 18.93 -21.34 -2.10
N SER A 231 17.96 -21.21 -1.21
CA SER A 231 16.54 -21.39 -1.51
C SER A 231 15.78 -20.16 -1.05
N ALA A 232 14.67 -19.86 -1.72
CA ALA A 232 13.76 -18.79 -1.37
C ALA A 232 12.32 -19.31 -1.47
N MET A 233 11.44 -18.79 -0.63
CA MET A 233 10.04 -19.16 -0.59
C MET A 233 9.22 -17.92 -0.27
N TYR A 234 8.15 -17.69 -1.01
CA TYR A 234 7.18 -16.64 -0.75
C TYR A 234 5.79 -17.26 -0.68
N PHE A 235 5.02 -16.86 0.31
CA PHE A 235 3.65 -17.28 0.54
C PHE A 235 2.80 -16.07 0.89
N LYS A 236 1.70 -15.90 0.17
CA LYS A 236 0.71 -14.87 0.46
C LYS A 236 -0.66 -15.45 0.30
N ALA A 237 -1.51 -15.28 1.31
CA ALA A 237 -2.87 -15.78 1.27
C ALA A 237 -3.81 -14.86 2.05
N LEU A 238 -4.98 -14.60 1.48
CA LEU A 238 -6.07 -13.90 2.15
C LEU A 238 -6.81 -14.87 3.09
N TRP A 239 -7.37 -14.38 4.19
CA TRP A 239 -8.22 -15.19 5.07
C TRP A 239 -9.53 -15.57 4.37
N GLU A 240 -10.05 -16.79 4.56
CA GLU A 240 -11.43 -17.15 4.15
C GLU A 240 -12.44 -16.22 4.82
N LYS A 241 -12.16 -15.84 6.07
CA LYS A 241 -12.94 -14.92 6.90
C LYS A 241 -11.99 -13.87 7.50
N PRO A 242 -11.80 -12.71 6.84
CA PRO A 242 -10.99 -11.62 7.37
C PRO A 242 -11.40 -11.18 8.77
N PHE A 243 -10.46 -10.63 9.54
CA PHE A 243 -10.76 -10.05 10.85
C PHE A 243 -11.50 -8.71 10.67
N PHE A 244 -12.37 -8.35 11.62
CA PHE A 244 -13.20 -7.15 11.47
C PHE A 244 -12.36 -5.87 11.60
N GLU A 245 -12.14 -5.18 10.48
CA GLU A 245 -11.45 -3.90 10.45
C GLU A 245 -12.09 -2.89 11.43
N GLY A 246 -11.24 -2.10 12.10
CA GLY A 246 -11.68 -1.17 13.16
C GLY A 246 -11.96 -1.82 14.52
N THR A 247 -12.00 -3.15 14.65
CA THR A 247 -12.10 -3.83 15.96
C THR A 247 -10.74 -4.12 16.60
N THR A 248 -9.66 -4.06 15.82
CA THR A 248 -8.27 -4.21 16.27
C THR A 248 -7.98 -3.22 17.40
N THR A 249 -7.74 -3.73 18.61
CA THR A 249 -7.66 -2.92 19.84
C THR A 249 -6.44 -3.32 20.67
N ARG A 250 -5.77 -2.35 21.31
CA ARG A 250 -4.71 -2.63 22.28
C ARG A 250 -5.31 -3.36 23.49
N ARG A 251 -4.76 -4.53 23.83
CA ARG A 251 -5.22 -5.39 24.93
C ARG A 251 -4.05 -6.07 25.67
N PRO A 252 -4.25 -6.41 26.96
CA PRO A 252 -3.26 -7.09 27.76
C PRO A 252 -3.03 -8.52 27.30
N PHE A 253 -1.79 -8.95 27.45
CA PHE A 253 -1.29 -10.21 26.92
C PHE A 253 -0.24 -10.77 27.90
N TYR A 254 -0.09 -12.09 28.03
CA TYR A 254 0.44 -12.72 29.26
C TYR A 254 1.47 -13.84 28.97
N PRO A 255 2.75 -13.51 28.72
CA PRO A 255 3.77 -14.48 28.31
C PRO A 255 3.96 -15.67 29.28
N ASP A 256 3.83 -15.39 30.57
CA ASP A 256 4.00 -16.36 31.65
C ASP A 256 2.66 -16.99 32.11
N GLY A 257 1.56 -16.70 31.39
CA GLY A 257 0.20 -17.20 31.59
C GLY A 257 -0.75 -16.18 32.24
N ARG A 258 -2.07 -16.30 32.01
CA ARG A 258 -3.11 -15.33 32.48
C ARG A 258 -3.27 -15.16 34.00
N LYS A 259 -2.47 -15.87 34.81
CA LYS A 259 -2.36 -15.68 36.27
C LYS A 259 -1.09 -14.94 36.70
N SER A 260 -0.22 -14.59 35.75
CA SER A 260 0.98 -13.80 36.01
C SER A 260 0.63 -12.33 36.26
N PRO A 261 1.32 -11.62 37.17
CA PRO A 261 1.25 -10.17 37.25
C PRO A 261 1.93 -9.47 36.06
N THR A 262 2.71 -10.18 35.23
CA THR A 262 3.34 -9.64 34.03
C THR A 262 2.40 -9.70 32.82
N SER A 263 2.13 -8.54 32.23
CA SER A 263 1.47 -8.44 30.92
C SER A 263 2.12 -7.41 30.01
N ILE A 264 1.83 -7.51 28.72
CA ILE A 264 2.22 -6.58 27.65
C ILE A 264 0.97 -6.10 26.90
N GLU A 265 1.09 -5.11 26.01
CA GLU A 265 -0.05 -4.46 25.36
C GLU A 265 0.08 -4.47 23.84
N VAL A 266 -0.79 -5.20 23.14
CA VAL A 266 -0.72 -5.39 21.68
C VAL A 266 -2.05 -5.28 20.98
N GLU A 267 -2.00 -5.02 19.68
CA GLU A 267 -3.16 -4.97 18.81
C GLU A 267 -3.77 -6.37 18.64
N MET A 268 -4.86 -6.63 19.36
CA MET A 268 -5.69 -7.82 19.22
C MET A 268 -6.76 -7.55 18.16
N MET A 269 -6.67 -8.26 17.05
CA MET A 269 -7.69 -8.32 15.99
C MET A 269 -8.85 -9.21 16.48
N ALA A 270 -10.09 -8.87 16.14
CA ALA A 270 -11.26 -9.66 16.53
C ALA A 270 -12.01 -10.24 15.32
N ASN A 271 -12.58 -11.43 15.50
CA ASN A 271 -13.40 -12.12 14.49
C ASN A 271 -14.47 -12.98 15.19
N GLY A 272 -15.49 -13.44 14.47
CA GLY A 272 -16.56 -14.28 15.02
C GLY A 272 -17.30 -15.05 13.94
N GLY A 273 -17.38 -16.37 14.09
CA GLY A 273 -17.93 -17.26 13.07
C GLY A 273 -17.57 -18.72 13.34
N ASP A 274 -17.75 -19.58 12.35
CA ASP A 274 -17.46 -21.01 12.46
C ASP A 274 -16.06 -21.31 11.90
N PHE A 275 -15.19 -21.87 12.74
CA PHE A 275 -13.78 -22.16 12.46
C PHE A 275 -13.42 -23.60 12.84
N PRO A 276 -12.48 -24.29 12.15
CA PRO A 276 -12.02 -25.60 12.58
C PRO A 276 -11.45 -25.56 14.00
N TYR A 277 -11.95 -26.40 14.89
CA TYR A 277 -11.51 -26.49 16.29
C TYR A 277 -11.44 -27.93 16.75
N PHE A 278 -10.47 -28.24 17.62
CA PHE A 278 -10.41 -29.50 18.36
C PHE A 278 -9.81 -29.30 19.75
N LYS A 279 -10.16 -30.17 20.69
CA LYS A 279 -9.58 -30.22 22.03
C LYS A 279 -9.06 -31.62 22.31
N ASP A 280 -7.74 -31.78 22.27
CA ASP A 280 -7.12 -33.08 22.53
C ASP A 280 -6.88 -33.25 24.04
N HIS A 281 -7.60 -34.21 24.63
CA HIS A 281 -7.50 -34.52 26.05
C HIS A 281 -6.24 -35.33 26.41
N THR A 282 -5.59 -35.97 25.43
CA THR A 282 -4.37 -36.78 25.62
C THR A 282 -3.14 -35.89 25.64
N LEU A 283 -3.02 -34.98 24.65
CA LEU A 283 -1.97 -33.96 24.58
C LEU A 283 -2.29 -32.71 25.43
N ASN A 284 -3.49 -32.67 26.03
CA ASN A 284 -3.99 -31.63 26.92
C ASN A 284 -3.88 -30.22 26.29
N CYS A 285 -4.31 -30.10 25.04
CA CYS A 285 -4.22 -28.88 24.24
C CYS A 285 -5.51 -28.59 23.45
N GLU A 286 -5.64 -27.33 23.02
CA GLU A 286 -6.69 -26.85 22.13
C GLU A 286 -6.07 -26.40 20.82
N VAL A 287 -6.73 -26.71 19.71
CA VAL A 287 -6.27 -26.44 18.35
C VAL A 287 -7.34 -25.67 17.60
N MET A 288 -6.93 -24.64 16.88
CA MET A 288 -7.81 -23.84 16.04
C MET A 288 -7.19 -23.61 14.66
N GLY A 289 -7.96 -23.93 13.62
CA GLY A 289 -7.63 -23.63 12.23
C GLY A 289 -8.16 -22.25 11.83
N PHE A 290 -7.35 -21.53 11.06
CA PHE A 290 -7.70 -20.28 10.40
C PHE A 290 -7.55 -20.51 8.89
N PRO A 291 -8.66 -20.81 8.18
CA PRO A 291 -8.58 -21.13 6.76
C PRO A 291 -8.23 -19.90 5.92
N TYR A 292 -7.40 -20.10 4.90
CA TYR A 292 -7.17 -19.12 3.85
C TYR A 292 -8.19 -19.29 2.72
N GLU A 293 -8.35 -18.27 1.88
CA GLU A 293 -9.30 -18.27 0.76
C GLU A 293 -9.14 -19.54 -0.12
N GLY A 294 -10.27 -20.11 -0.53
CA GLY A 294 -10.32 -21.38 -1.26
C GLY A 294 -9.95 -22.64 -0.46
N ASN A 295 -9.59 -22.52 0.83
CA ASN A 295 -9.31 -23.62 1.76
C ASN A 295 -8.17 -24.59 1.36
N ALA A 296 -7.36 -24.26 0.35
CA ALA A 296 -6.18 -25.03 -0.06
C ALA A 296 -4.99 -24.94 0.93
N SER A 297 -5.05 -24.00 1.87
CA SER A 297 -4.08 -23.85 2.96
C SER A 297 -4.83 -23.42 4.23
N ILE A 298 -4.38 -23.90 5.39
CA ILE A 298 -4.93 -23.53 6.71
C ILE A 298 -3.77 -23.24 7.66
N MET A 299 -3.85 -22.15 8.43
CA MET A 299 -2.96 -21.89 9.57
C MET A 299 -3.55 -22.56 10.81
N TYR A 300 -2.81 -23.48 11.45
CA TYR A 300 -3.23 -24.09 12.70
C TYR A 300 -2.49 -23.48 13.88
N VAL A 301 -3.23 -23.19 14.95
CA VAL A 301 -2.72 -22.60 16.20
C VAL A 301 -2.98 -23.57 17.35
N VAL A 302 -1.91 -24.04 17.99
CA VAL A 302 -1.96 -25.03 19.08
C VAL A 302 -1.67 -24.34 20.43
N MET A 303 -2.50 -24.61 21.44
CA MET A 303 -2.39 -23.99 22.76
C MET A 303 -2.61 -25.01 23.89
N PRO A 304 -1.61 -25.32 24.73
CA PRO A 304 -1.79 -26.22 25.87
C PRO A 304 -2.72 -25.65 26.95
N SER A 305 -3.45 -26.52 27.66
CA SER A 305 -4.43 -26.15 28.68
C SER A 305 -3.82 -25.30 29.80
N GLY A 306 -4.31 -24.06 29.93
CA GLY A 306 -3.74 -23.08 30.85
C GLY A 306 -2.28 -22.75 30.51
N SER A 307 -2.04 -22.40 29.23
CA SER A 307 -0.73 -22.21 28.60
C SER A 307 0.18 -21.22 29.33
N ASN A 308 1.48 -21.51 29.30
CA ASN A 308 2.61 -20.65 29.67
C ASN A 308 3.89 -21.19 29.02
N ALA A 309 4.98 -20.42 29.08
CA ALA A 309 6.27 -20.71 28.43
C ALA A 309 6.67 -22.21 28.47
N ARG A 310 6.77 -22.74 29.69
CA ARG A 310 7.21 -24.10 29.98
C ARG A 310 6.25 -25.15 29.43
N LYS A 311 4.94 -24.92 29.52
CA LYS A 311 3.92 -25.85 28.97
C LYS A 311 3.94 -25.92 27.45
N LEU A 312 4.27 -24.83 26.77
CA LEU A 312 4.44 -24.88 25.32
C LEU A 312 5.66 -25.71 24.96
N ARG A 313 6.82 -25.41 25.54
CA ARG A 313 8.07 -26.16 25.28
C ARG A 313 7.91 -27.65 25.58
N GLN A 314 7.27 -28.01 26.69
CA GLN A 314 6.96 -29.41 27.03
C GLN A 314 6.04 -30.08 26.00
N LEU A 315 5.08 -29.35 25.42
CA LEU A 315 4.26 -29.87 24.33
C LEU A 315 5.10 -30.05 23.05
N GLU A 316 5.86 -29.03 22.63
CA GLU A 316 6.76 -29.05 21.47
C GLU A 316 7.79 -30.20 21.54
N GLU A 317 8.37 -30.44 22.72
CA GLU A 317 9.28 -31.55 23.01
C GLU A 317 8.59 -32.92 22.92
N SER A 318 7.32 -33.02 23.34
CA SER A 318 6.55 -34.26 23.32
C SER A 318 6.02 -34.66 21.92
N LEU A 319 5.73 -33.68 21.05
CA LEU A 319 5.04 -33.92 19.78
C LEU A 319 5.80 -34.86 18.83
N THR A 320 5.02 -35.73 18.17
CA THR A 320 5.42 -36.58 17.04
C THR A 320 4.78 -36.09 15.73
N PRO A 321 5.24 -36.55 14.53
CA PRO A 321 4.60 -36.20 13.26
C PRO A 321 3.13 -36.66 13.18
N SER A 322 2.82 -37.81 13.77
CA SER A 322 1.48 -38.36 13.92
C SER A 322 0.57 -37.48 14.79
N ASP A 323 1.12 -36.83 15.83
CA ASP A 323 0.36 -35.88 16.65
C ASP A 323 0.04 -34.61 15.86
N LEU A 324 1.02 -34.01 15.17
CA LEU A 324 0.79 -32.83 14.33
C LEU A 324 -0.28 -33.08 13.26
N GLN A 325 -0.25 -34.25 12.60
CA GLN A 325 -1.31 -34.62 11.67
C GLN A 325 -2.65 -34.84 12.39
N GLY A 326 -2.68 -35.64 13.46
CA GLY A 326 -3.90 -35.96 14.20
C GLY A 326 -4.55 -34.73 14.86
N LEU A 327 -3.79 -33.71 15.22
CA LEU A 327 -4.30 -32.45 15.76
C LEU A 327 -5.03 -31.60 14.70
N ALA A 328 -4.60 -31.65 13.44
CA ALA A 328 -5.28 -30.98 12.32
C ALA A 328 -6.48 -31.80 11.82
N ASP A 329 -6.24 -33.09 11.52
CA ASP A 329 -7.20 -33.99 10.87
C ASP A 329 -8.42 -34.32 11.78
N LYS A 330 -8.37 -34.05 13.10
CA LYS A 330 -9.50 -34.13 14.04
C LYS A 330 -10.35 -32.84 14.15
N THR A 331 -9.99 -31.75 13.49
CA THR A 331 -10.70 -30.46 13.67
C THR A 331 -12.09 -30.45 13.02
N VAL A 332 -13.06 -29.85 13.71
CA VAL A 332 -14.45 -29.69 13.25
C VAL A 332 -14.88 -28.23 13.32
N TYR A 333 -15.63 -27.76 12.32
CA TYR A 333 -16.10 -26.39 12.28
C TYR A 333 -17.01 -26.08 13.47
N THR A 334 -16.54 -25.20 14.35
CA THR A 334 -17.15 -24.86 15.63
C THR A 334 -17.29 -23.34 15.73
N ARG A 335 -18.44 -22.87 16.24
CA ARG A 335 -18.70 -21.43 16.38
C ARG A 335 -17.86 -20.83 17.50
N ALA A 336 -17.01 -19.86 17.16
CA ALA A 336 -16.08 -19.23 18.07
C ALA A 336 -16.05 -17.70 17.91
N VAL A 337 -15.72 -17.00 18.99
CA VAL A 337 -15.38 -15.56 18.98
C VAL A 337 -13.90 -15.44 19.27
N LEU A 338 -13.16 -14.85 18.35
CA LEU A 338 -11.70 -14.92 18.29
C LEU A 338 -11.08 -13.58 18.65
N LEU A 339 -9.97 -13.64 19.37
CA LEU A 339 -9.01 -12.55 19.52
C LEU A 339 -7.64 -13.09 19.12
N PHE A 340 -7.01 -12.50 18.11
CA PHE A 340 -5.71 -12.93 17.61
C PHE A 340 -4.75 -11.74 17.58
N PRO A 341 -3.51 -11.87 18.11
CA PRO A 341 -2.56 -10.77 18.11
C PRO A 341 -2.10 -10.48 16.68
N LYS A 342 -2.16 -9.21 16.30
CA LYS A 342 -1.48 -8.69 15.10
C LYS A 342 0.02 -8.73 15.35
N MET A 343 0.79 -9.27 14.40
CA MET A 343 2.23 -9.49 14.61
C MET A 343 3.01 -9.41 13.30
N ARG A 344 4.29 -9.06 13.46
CA ARG A 344 5.33 -9.32 12.48
C ARG A 344 6.48 -9.99 13.21
N ILE A 345 6.93 -11.13 12.71
CA ILE A 345 8.02 -11.89 13.31
C ILE A 345 9.11 -12.06 12.28
N GLU A 346 10.35 -11.83 12.70
CA GLU A 346 11.54 -12.06 11.88
C GLU A 346 12.59 -12.81 12.69
N SER A 347 13.01 -13.98 12.21
CA SER A 347 14.10 -14.75 12.82
C SER A 347 15.25 -14.93 11.82
N THR A 348 16.46 -15.02 12.36
CA THR A 348 17.69 -15.44 11.66
C THR A 348 18.26 -16.57 12.49
N ILE A 349 18.36 -17.76 11.91
CA ILE A 349 18.80 -18.97 12.60
C ILE A 349 20.00 -19.51 11.82
N ASP A 350 21.13 -19.73 12.50
CA ASP A 350 22.17 -20.62 11.97
C ASP A 350 21.81 -22.05 12.36
N LEU A 351 21.51 -22.86 11.36
CA LEU A 351 21.12 -24.24 11.56
C LEU A 351 22.33 -25.17 11.76
N LYS A 352 23.57 -24.68 11.65
CA LYS A 352 24.81 -25.49 11.78
C LYS A 352 24.78 -26.42 13.00
N SER A 353 24.80 -25.87 14.21
CA SER A 353 24.86 -26.69 15.42
C SER A 353 23.58 -27.49 15.67
N SER A 354 22.44 -27.05 15.12
CA SER A 354 21.22 -27.87 15.13
C SER A 354 21.36 -29.11 14.23
N LEU A 355 21.92 -28.97 13.03
CA LEU A 355 22.21 -30.08 12.12
C LEU A 355 23.30 -31.01 12.68
N GLU A 356 24.33 -30.46 13.36
CA GLU A 356 25.35 -31.24 14.08
C GLU A 356 24.74 -32.08 15.22
N LEU A 357 23.79 -31.53 16.00
CA LEU A 357 23.06 -32.28 17.03
C LEU A 357 22.20 -33.40 16.41
N LEU A 358 21.56 -33.13 15.27
CA LEU A 358 20.72 -34.11 14.55
C LEU A 358 21.53 -35.18 13.80
N GLY A 359 22.85 -35.03 13.71
CA GLY A 359 23.76 -36.06 13.19
C GLY A 359 24.52 -35.69 11.91
N VAL A 360 24.21 -34.55 11.27
CA VAL A 360 24.98 -34.05 10.13
C VAL A 360 26.26 -33.41 10.64
N LYS A 361 27.36 -34.17 10.64
CA LYS A 361 28.67 -33.81 11.20
C LYS A 361 29.78 -33.89 10.17
N SER A 362 29.71 -34.79 9.20
CA SER A 362 30.69 -34.87 8.12
C SER A 362 30.68 -33.60 7.26
N LEU A 363 29.49 -33.06 6.96
CA LEU A 363 29.28 -31.89 6.11
C LEU A 363 30.05 -30.64 6.59
N PHE A 364 30.24 -30.50 7.90
CA PHE A 364 30.93 -29.37 8.54
C PHE A 364 32.42 -29.64 8.84
N VAL A 365 32.93 -30.84 8.54
CA VAL A 365 34.31 -31.26 8.82
C VAL A 365 35.05 -31.50 7.49
N PRO A 366 36.05 -30.66 7.11
CA PRO A 366 36.69 -30.71 5.79
C PRO A 366 37.27 -32.08 5.37
N SER A 367 37.74 -32.87 6.34
CA SER A 367 38.32 -34.20 6.14
C SER A 367 37.30 -35.35 6.11
N ARG A 368 36.00 -35.06 6.29
CA ARG A 368 34.90 -36.05 6.30
C ARG A 368 33.77 -35.70 5.34
N ALA A 369 33.59 -34.42 5.03
CA ALA A 369 32.68 -33.96 4.00
C ALA A 369 33.00 -34.68 2.67
N ASN A 370 31.97 -35.05 1.94
CA ASN A 370 32.10 -35.63 0.61
C ASN A 370 30.99 -35.09 -0.28
N LEU A 371 31.35 -34.07 -1.07
CA LEU A 371 30.49 -33.44 -2.08
C LEU A 371 31.01 -33.72 -3.50
N ALA A 372 31.63 -34.90 -3.69
CA ALA A 372 32.30 -35.27 -4.93
C ALA A 372 31.37 -35.48 -6.13
N LEU A 373 30.05 -35.49 -5.96
CA LEU A 373 29.08 -35.51 -7.08
C LEU A 373 28.72 -34.08 -7.55
N LEU A 374 28.90 -33.06 -6.71
CA LEU A 374 28.71 -31.65 -7.07
C LEU A 374 29.87 -31.15 -7.94
N SER A 375 31.11 -31.42 -7.54
CA SER A 375 32.33 -30.95 -8.20
C SER A 375 33.40 -32.02 -8.29
N ALA A 376 34.33 -31.87 -9.23
CA ALA A 376 35.59 -32.61 -9.30
C ALA A 376 36.80 -31.82 -8.72
N GLY A 377 36.63 -30.53 -8.38
CA GLY A 377 37.66 -29.67 -7.81
C GLY A 377 38.54 -28.92 -8.82
N GLU A 378 39.23 -27.88 -8.33
CA GLU A 378 40.28 -27.15 -9.06
C GLU A 378 41.49 -28.08 -9.27
N GLY A 379 41.54 -28.83 -10.39
CA GLY A 379 42.71 -29.65 -10.76
C GLY A 379 42.48 -30.83 -11.71
N THR A 380 41.24 -31.31 -11.88
CA THR A 380 40.97 -32.43 -12.81
C THR A 380 40.70 -31.95 -14.23
N ASN A 381 41.59 -32.25 -15.17
CA ASN A 381 41.42 -31.91 -16.59
C ASN A 381 40.15 -32.55 -17.19
N ASN A 382 39.18 -31.72 -17.56
CA ASN A 382 38.15 -32.02 -18.56
C ASN A 382 37.91 -30.75 -19.40
N ALA A 383 37.52 -30.94 -20.67
CA ALA A 383 37.65 -29.93 -21.71
C ALA A 383 36.77 -28.68 -21.50
N PRO A 384 37.21 -27.48 -21.96
CA PRO A 384 36.40 -26.26 -21.89
C PRO A 384 35.18 -26.34 -22.80
N VAL A 385 34.01 -26.01 -22.26
CA VAL A 385 32.82 -25.68 -23.05
C VAL A 385 32.95 -24.23 -23.52
N THR A 386 32.53 -23.95 -24.76
CA THR A 386 32.84 -22.70 -25.46
C THR A 386 32.17 -21.46 -24.85
N GLN A 387 32.99 -20.45 -24.60
CA GLN A 387 32.60 -19.10 -24.18
C GLN A 387 31.99 -18.34 -25.37
N ASP A 388 30.69 -18.04 -25.33
CA ASP A 388 30.03 -17.24 -26.39
C ASP A 388 29.37 -15.96 -25.82
N ARG A 389 30.16 -14.88 -25.90
CA ARG A 389 29.78 -13.47 -26.10
C ARG A 389 28.46 -12.96 -25.47
N PHE A 390 28.56 -12.44 -24.25
CA PHE A 390 27.72 -11.31 -23.79
C PHE A 390 28.55 -10.30 -22.97
N SER A 391 29.48 -9.64 -23.65
CA SER A 391 30.13 -8.40 -23.21
C SER A 391 30.25 -7.44 -24.40
N ASP A 392 30.43 -6.15 -24.10
CA ASP A 392 30.68 -5.03 -25.04
C ASP A 392 29.45 -4.46 -25.78
N ALA A 393 28.75 -3.49 -25.15
CA ALA A 393 28.03 -2.39 -25.84
C ALA A 393 27.47 -1.30 -24.87
N VAL A 394 28.29 -0.69 -24.02
CA VAL A 394 27.94 0.59 -23.35
C VAL A 394 29.15 1.52 -23.31
N ASP A 395 29.37 2.32 -24.37
CA ASP A 395 29.81 3.71 -24.19
C ASP A 395 29.56 4.63 -25.42
N CYS A 396 29.81 5.91 -25.20
CA CYS A 396 29.48 7.15 -25.92
C CYS A 396 29.62 7.25 -27.47
N SER A 397 28.48 7.59 -28.09
CA SER A 397 28.21 8.82 -28.89
C SER A 397 28.96 9.22 -30.18
N LEU A 398 28.16 9.59 -31.19
CA LEU A 398 28.33 10.68 -32.18
C LEU A 398 29.45 10.60 -33.25
N ASN A 399 29.03 10.31 -34.50
CA ASN A 399 29.06 11.26 -35.63
C ASN A 399 28.19 10.77 -36.81
N GLY A 400 27.94 11.62 -37.82
CA GLY A 400 27.10 11.31 -39.00
C GLY A 400 27.81 10.44 -40.08
N THR A 401 27.20 10.15 -41.24
CA THR A 401 26.04 10.79 -41.92
C THR A 401 25.18 9.79 -42.73
N ASP A 402 24.17 10.31 -43.46
CA ASP A 402 23.54 9.76 -44.67
C ASP A 402 22.57 8.55 -44.61
N ALA A 403 21.29 8.91 -44.40
CA ALA A 403 20.15 8.70 -45.32
C ALA A 403 19.80 7.33 -45.98
N THR A 404 18.48 7.15 -46.19
CA THR A 404 17.80 6.16 -47.05
C THR A 404 17.72 4.68 -46.59
N HIS A 405 16.73 4.36 -45.75
CA HIS A 405 15.53 3.61 -46.21
C HIS A 405 14.49 3.38 -45.08
N ASN A 406 13.29 3.93 -45.25
CA ASN A 406 12.11 3.53 -44.47
C ASN A 406 11.35 2.40 -45.21
N ASN A 407 11.29 1.17 -44.64
CA ASN A 407 10.10 0.30 -44.77
C ASN A 407 10.09 -1.02 -43.93
N THR A 408 10.77 -1.10 -42.77
CA THR A 408 10.95 -2.40 -42.07
C THR A 408 10.79 -2.38 -40.54
N LYS A 409 9.84 -1.60 -39.98
CA LYS A 409 9.50 -1.69 -38.54
C LYS A 409 8.04 -1.97 -38.17
N GLU A 410 7.06 -1.65 -39.02
CA GLU A 410 5.64 -1.96 -38.72
C GLU A 410 5.24 -3.43 -38.95
N LYS A 411 6.12 -4.24 -39.56
CA LYS A 411 5.82 -5.64 -39.90
C LYS A 411 6.26 -6.68 -38.85
N LEU A 412 7.00 -6.27 -37.81
CA LEU A 412 7.55 -7.17 -36.77
C LEU A 412 6.83 -7.12 -35.42
N VAL A 413 5.91 -6.16 -35.22
CA VAL A 413 5.15 -6.00 -33.96
C VAL A 413 3.78 -6.72 -34.01
N LYS A 414 3.37 -7.25 -35.17
CA LYS A 414 2.07 -7.94 -35.37
C LYS A 414 2.12 -9.48 -35.37
N GLU A 415 3.26 -10.10 -35.08
CA GLU A 415 3.40 -11.58 -35.03
C GLU A 415 3.65 -12.18 -33.62
N LEU A 416 3.77 -11.36 -32.57
CA LEU A 416 4.16 -11.84 -31.23
C LEU A 416 2.99 -12.08 -30.24
N ASP A 417 1.82 -11.45 -30.42
CA ASP A 417 0.66 -11.61 -29.51
C ASP A 417 -0.19 -12.89 -29.75
N GLY A 418 0.23 -13.78 -30.65
CA GLY A 418 -0.61 -14.87 -31.15
C GLY A 418 -0.43 -16.27 -30.54
N LYS A 419 0.37 -16.44 -29.47
CA LYS A 419 0.85 -17.78 -29.03
C LYS A 419 0.79 -18.08 -27.52
N VAL A 420 -0.21 -17.57 -26.81
CA VAL A 420 -0.64 -18.18 -25.53
C VAL A 420 -1.66 -19.29 -25.84
N GLY A 421 -1.30 -20.55 -25.57
CA GLY A 421 -2.23 -21.69 -25.72
C GLY A 421 -1.70 -22.92 -26.45
N ARG A 422 -0.73 -23.63 -25.86
CA ARG A 422 -0.52 -25.05 -26.16
C ARG A 422 -0.40 -25.88 -24.88
N ARG A 423 -1.25 -26.90 -24.77
CA ARG A 423 -1.12 -28.00 -23.81
C ARG A 423 0.30 -28.56 -23.87
N ILE A 424 0.99 -28.64 -22.74
CA ILE A 424 2.11 -29.58 -22.59
C ILE A 424 1.48 -30.96 -22.45
N VAL A 425 1.27 -31.62 -23.59
CA VAL A 425 1.07 -33.07 -23.62
C VAL A 425 2.43 -33.69 -23.30
N ILE A 426 2.50 -34.55 -22.28
CA ILE A 426 3.74 -35.27 -21.93
C ILE A 426 4.00 -36.35 -22.99
N SER A 427 4.55 -35.93 -24.13
CA SER A 427 4.81 -36.79 -25.29
C SER A 427 6.09 -37.60 -25.12
N SER A 428 5.99 -38.75 -24.43
CA SER A 428 6.69 -40.03 -24.66
C SER A 428 8.18 -40.06 -25.09
N ARG A 429 8.96 -38.99 -24.91
CA ARG A 429 10.40 -38.90 -25.26
C ARG A 429 11.32 -38.87 -24.03
N THR A 430 10.76 -38.80 -22.83
CA THR A 430 11.54 -38.80 -21.59
C THR A 430 12.14 -40.16 -21.24
N SER A 431 11.57 -41.29 -21.68
CA SER A 431 12.12 -42.62 -21.31
C SER A 431 13.55 -42.81 -21.81
N GLU A 432 13.86 -42.42 -23.05
CA GLU A 432 15.19 -42.66 -23.64
C GLU A 432 16.28 -41.84 -22.94
N THR A 433 15.98 -40.61 -22.52
CA THR A 433 16.87 -39.79 -21.67
C THR A 433 16.97 -40.36 -20.24
N ILE A 434 15.86 -40.75 -19.63
CA ILE A 434 15.82 -41.29 -18.26
C ILE A 434 16.51 -42.65 -18.15
N ASP A 435 16.39 -43.52 -19.16
CA ASP A 435 17.05 -44.83 -19.17
C ASP A 435 18.56 -44.72 -19.46
N ASN A 436 18.99 -43.67 -20.18
CA ASN A 436 20.41 -43.33 -20.30
C ASN A 436 20.96 -42.70 -19.01
N LEU A 437 20.19 -41.86 -18.30
CA LEU A 437 20.52 -41.39 -16.95
C LEU A 437 20.64 -42.54 -15.95
N ARG A 438 19.71 -43.50 -15.96
CA ARG A 438 19.76 -44.73 -15.13
C ARG A 438 21.01 -45.56 -15.42
N ARG A 439 21.41 -45.71 -16.69
CA ARG A 439 22.65 -46.42 -17.07
C ARG A 439 23.88 -45.71 -16.51
N LEU A 440 23.99 -44.39 -16.66
CA LEU A 440 25.10 -43.60 -16.14
C LEU A 440 25.19 -43.64 -14.61
N ILE A 441 24.06 -43.50 -13.90
CA ILE A 441 24.02 -43.51 -12.44
C ILE A 441 24.33 -44.91 -11.89
N ASN A 442 23.75 -45.98 -12.47
CA ASN A 442 24.04 -47.34 -12.02
C ASN A 442 25.50 -47.74 -12.30
N GLN A 443 26.11 -47.29 -13.41
CA GLN A 443 27.54 -47.50 -13.69
C GLN A 443 28.48 -46.75 -12.74
N GLN A 444 28.02 -45.70 -12.04
CA GLN A 444 28.79 -44.97 -11.03
C GLN A 444 28.61 -45.51 -9.60
N SER A 445 27.80 -46.55 -9.40
CA SER A 445 27.48 -47.10 -8.07
C SER A 445 28.46 -48.17 -7.54
N THR A 446 29.44 -48.60 -8.35
CA THR A 446 30.36 -49.71 -8.01
C THR A 446 31.84 -49.42 -8.27
N ASP A 447 32.32 -48.22 -7.95
CA ASP A 447 33.76 -48.01 -7.69
C ASP A 447 33.96 -47.04 -6.52
N ASN A 448 34.95 -47.33 -5.67
CA ASN A 448 35.15 -46.72 -4.36
C ASN A 448 36.26 -45.64 -4.37
N SER A 449 36.45 -45.01 -5.53
CA SER A 449 37.66 -44.27 -5.92
C SER A 449 37.53 -42.74 -5.94
N TYR A 450 36.35 -42.19 -5.61
CA TYR A 450 36.11 -40.74 -5.62
C TYR A 450 36.55 -40.04 -4.31
N GLN A 451 37.70 -39.35 -4.34
CA GLN A 451 38.13 -38.47 -3.23
C GLN A 451 37.43 -37.10 -3.26
N ASN A 452 37.16 -36.51 -2.09
CA ASN A 452 36.54 -35.20 -1.95
C ASN A 452 37.52 -34.06 -2.31
N PRO A 453 37.16 -33.08 -3.17
CA PRO A 453 38.00 -31.94 -3.52
C PRO A 453 38.08 -30.84 -2.42
N GLY A 454 37.95 -31.20 -1.14
CA GLY A 454 38.07 -30.28 0.00
C GLY A 454 36.86 -29.39 0.29
N LEU A 455 35.71 -29.60 -0.38
CA LEU A 455 34.48 -28.88 -0.08
C LEU A 455 33.85 -29.34 1.25
N TYR A 456 33.34 -28.39 2.02
CA TYR A 456 32.50 -28.55 3.22
C TYR A 456 31.54 -27.35 3.31
N ALA A 457 30.55 -27.39 4.22
CA ALA A 457 29.70 -26.23 4.55
C ALA A 457 30.14 -25.62 5.88
N ASP A 458 29.93 -24.31 6.09
CA ASP A 458 30.33 -23.64 7.34
C ASP A 458 29.24 -22.75 7.99
N LYS A 459 28.23 -22.30 7.23
CA LYS A 459 26.96 -21.75 7.76
C LYS A 459 25.75 -22.41 7.11
N VAL A 460 24.63 -22.42 7.80
CA VAL A 460 23.30 -22.57 7.17
C VAL A 460 22.40 -21.45 7.69
N ILE A 461 22.49 -20.27 7.08
CA ILE A 461 21.65 -19.12 7.46
C ILE A 461 20.25 -19.35 6.92
N HIS A 462 19.26 -19.43 7.81
CA HIS A 462 17.85 -19.39 7.48
C HIS A 462 17.21 -18.09 8.01
N LYS A 463 16.50 -17.37 7.16
CA LYS A 463 15.77 -16.14 7.51
C LYS A 463 14.30 -16.27 7.14
N VAL A 464 13.43 -15.81 8.04
CA VAL A 464 11.98 -15.68 7.79
C VAL A 464 11.52 -14.26 8.07
N TYR A 465 10.61 -13.79 7.22
CA TYR A 465 9.71 -12.67 7.40
C TYR A 465 8.29 -13.26 7.46
N MET A 466 7.51 -12.96 8.50
CA MET A 466 6.06 -13.21 8.46
C MET A 466 5.31 -12.02 9.04
N ASP A 467 4.26 -11.61 8.33
CA ASP A 467 3.46 -10.42 8.60
C ASP A 467 1.98 -10.82 8.54
N ILE A 468 1.30 -10.73 9.68
CA ILE A 468 -0.08 -11.19 9.85
C ILE A 468 -0.98 -9.97 10.08
N THR A 469 -1.93 -9.78 9.16
CA THR A 469 -2.82 -8.63 9.11
C THR A 469 -4.28 -9.05 9.21
N GLU A 470 -5.17 -8.06 9.30
CA GLU A 470 -6.62 -8.23 9.28
C GLU A 470 -7.11 -8.91 7.98
N THR A 471 -6.38 -8.74 6.87
CA THR A 471 -6.75 -9.21 5.53
C THR A 471 -6.11 -10.54 5.12
N GLY A 472 -4.96 -10.92 5.70
CA GLY A 472 -4.31 -12.19 5.37
C GLY A 472 -2.98 -12.43 6.09
N THR A 473 -2.19 -13.36 5.55
CA THR A 473 -0.79 -13.58 5.93
C THR A 473 0.11 -13.38 4.73
N GLU A 474 1.19 -12.62 4.90
CA GLU A 474 2.26 -12.49 3.90
C GLU A 474 3.58 -12.91 4.53
N ALA A 475 4.09 -14.06 4.09
CA ALA A 475 5.28 -14.71 4.59
C ALA A 475 6.34 -14.86 3.48
N ALA A 476 7.60 -14.79 3.88
CA ALA A 476 8.72 -15.14 3.02
C ALA A 476 9.81 -15.79 3.86
N ALA A 477 10.46 -16.80 3.30
CA ALA A 477 11.63 -17.44 3.89
C ALA A 477 12.72 -17.56 2.84
N SER A 478 13.97 -17.60 3.29
CA SER A 478 15.08 -17.93 2.42
C SER A 478 16.22 -18.54 3.24
N THR A 479 16.85 -19.55 2.67
CA THR A 479 18.02 -20.25 3.22
C THR A 479 19.21 -19.97 2.33
N SER A 480 20.40 -19.72 2.87
CA SER A 480 21.66 -19.69 2.11
C SER A 480 22.78 -20.39 2.85
N VAL A 481 23.43 -21.31 2.15
CA VAL A 481 24.55 -22.13 2.63
C VAL A 481 25.82 -21.57 2.04
N SER A 482 26.47 -20.67 2.77
CA SER A 482 27.73 -20.01 2.41
C SER A 482 28.80 -20.26 3.47
N LEU A 483 30.08 -20.07 3.12
CA LEU A 483 31.18 -20.29 4.04
C LEU A 483 31.43 -19.04 4.93
N SER A 484 31.63 -19.22 6.25
CA SER A 484 32.07 -18.23 7.27
C SER A 484 31.08 -17.12 7.73
N ARG A 485 30.93 -16.75 9.03
CA ARG A 485 30.44 -17.50 10.22
C ARG A 485 29.41 -16.61 11.01
N ASP A 486 28.40 -17.17 11.71
CA ASP A 486 27.17 -16.49 12.26
C ASP A 486 26.92 -16.82 13.77
N GLY A 487 25.82 -16.50 14.49
CA GLY A 487 24.50 -15.85 14.18
C GLY A 487 23.47 -15.90 15.36
N GLY A 488 22.22 -15.40 15.19
CA GLY A 488 21.09 -15.56 16.16
C GLY A 488 19.97 -14.47 16.14
N ARG A 489 18.72 -14.74 16.63
CA ARG A 489 17.60 -13.75 16.64
C ARG A 489 16.25 -14.05 17.40
N VAL A 490 15.82 -13.14 18.30
CA VAL A 490 14.44 -12.51 18.38
C VAL A 490 13.22 -13.32 18.95
N THR A 491 11.99 -12.77 18.88
CA THR A 491 10.73 -12.94 19.68
C THR A 491 9.47 -12.41 18.90
N PHE A 492 8.14 -12.60 19.17
CA PHE A 492 7.30 -13.50 20.02
C PHE A 492 5.78 -13.56 19.57
N ARG A 493 4.90 -14.36 20.25
CA ARG A 493 3.40 -14.38 20.17
C ARG A 493 2.82 -13.32 21.09
N VAL A 494 2.06 -12.35 20.60
CA VAL A 494 2.05 -11.08 21.35
C VAL A 494 0.90 -10.79 22.35
N ASP A 495 -0.11 -11.71 22.50
CA ASP A 495 -1.68 -13.13 24.52
C ASP A 495 -1.23 -14.35 25.49
N VAL A 496 -0.82 -15.57 25.05
CA VAL A 496 -0.09 -16.59 25.86
C VAL A 496 1.21 -17.04 25.12
N PRO A 497 1.71 -18.29 25.15
CA PRO A 497 2.64 -18.77 24.10
C PRO A 497 1.96 -19.56 22.96
N PHE A 498 2.61 -19.63 21.80
CA PHE A 498 2.30 -20.58 20.71
C PHE A 498 3.57 -21.12 20.05
N PHE A 499 3.34 -22.09 19.17
CA PHE A 499 3.83 -21.98 17.80
C PHE A 499 2.63 -22.05 16.83
N PHE A 500 2.84 -21.53 15.62
CA PHE A 500 1.96 -21.67 14.46
C PHE A 500 2.68 -22.46 13.37
N PHE A 501 1.92 -22.99 12.42
CA PHE A 501 2.45 -23.43 11.13
C PHE A 501 1.42 -23.24 10.02
N ILE A 502 1.91 -23.19 8.78
CA ILE A 502 1.11 -23.09 7.56
C ILE A 502 1.28 -24.41 6.80
N ARG A 503 0.17 -25.10 6.50
CA ARG A 503 0.14 -26.38 5.78
C ARG A 503 -0.56 -26.20 4.43
N HIS A 504 0.01 -26.78 3.37
CA HIS A 504 -0.67 -26.93 2.08
C HIS A 504 -1.53 -28.20 2.10
N GLU A 505 -2.82 -28.11 1.80
CA GLU A 505 -3.77 -29.20 2.06
C GLU A 505 -3.86 -30.25 0.93
N GLU A 506 -3.32 -30.01 -0.27
CA GLU A 506 -3.23 -31.06 -1.30
C GLU A 506 -2.03 -31.99 -1.05
N THR A 507 -0.83 -31.43 -0.90
CA THR A 507 0.42 -32.19 -0.66
C THR A 507 0.69 -32.53 0.81
N LYS A 508 -0.14 -32.00 1.73
CA LYS A 508 0.02 -32.06 3.20
C LYS A 508 1.31 -31.47 3.77
N THR A 509 2.11 -30.76 2.95
CA THR A 509 3.43 -30.23 3.31
C THR A 509 3.36 -29.02 4.25
N LEU A 510 4.29 -28.92 5.20
CA LEU A 510 4.47 -27.76 6.09
C LEU A 510 5.31 -26.67 5.41
N LEU A 511 4.66 -25.56 5.04
CA LEU A 511 5.29 -24.43 4.33
C LEU A 511 6.12 -23.56 5.30
N PHE A 512 5.55 -23.20 6.46
CA PHE A 512 6.15 -22.34 7.48
C PHE A 512 5.85 -22.85 8.89
N TRP A 513 6.73 -22.57 9.85
CA TRP A 513 6.63 -22.89 11.28
C TRP A 513 7.14 -21.70 12.10
N GLY A 514 6.54 -21.38 13.26
CA GLY A 514 7.05 -20.31 14.12
C GLY A 514 6.50 -20.21 15.53
N SER A 515 7.38 -20.09 16.54
CA SER A 515 7.02 -19.99 17.96
C SER A 515 6.82 -18.56 18.50
N GLY A 516 6.49 -18.48 19.79
CA GLY A 516 6.75 -17.33 20.67
C GLY A 516 5.68 -17.06 21.72
N LEU A 517 5.67 -16.03 22.62
CA LEU A 517 7.19 -14.74 24.71
C LEU A 517 7.88 -13.28 24.65
N ASP A 518 7.18 -12.23 25.13
CA ASP A 518 7.35 -10.86 24.60
C ASP A 518 8.38 -9.95 25.30
N LYS A 519 8.73 -8.92 24.50
CA LYS A 519 9.17 -7.56 24.81
C LYS A 519 10.67 -7.27 24.81
N VAL A 520 11.03 -6.41 23.85
CA VAL A 520 12.36 -5.86 23.62
C VAL A 520 12.67 -4.73 24.59
N VAL A 521 13.78 -4.84 25.34
CA VAL A 521 14.68 -3.71 25.64
C VAL A 521 16.15 -4.18 25.60
N VAL A 522 16.98 -3.33 24.99
CA VAL A 522 18.43 -3.38 24.77
C VAL A 522 19.30 -3.84 25.95
N SER A 523 20.14 -4.86 25.72
CA SER A 523 21.49 -5.03 26.26
C SER A 523 22.21 -6.16 25.50
N GLY A 524 23.49 -6.11 25.14
CA GLY A 524 24.49 -5.04 25.19
C GLY A 524 25.76 -5.55 24.47
N ILE A 525 26.57 -4.66 23.87
CA ILE A 525 27.79 -5.07 23.15
C ILE A 525 29.01 -4.46 23.84
N ASP A 526 29.88 -5.30 24.40
CA ASP A 526 31.22 -4.90 24.84
C ASP A 526 32.13 -4.69 23.62
N ILE A 527 32.05 -3.49 23.04
CA ILE A 527 32.97 -3.06 21.98
C ILE A 527 34.25 -2.55 22.64
N PRO A 528 35.45 -2.99 22.23
CA PRO A 528 36.70 -2.42 22.73
C PRO A 528 36.76 -0.92 22.37
N ILE A 529 36.73 -0.07 23.39
CA ILE A 529 36.53 1.38 23.21
C ILE A 529 37.80 2.06 22.68
N ASN A 530 37.98 2.01 21.38
CA ASN A 530 38.87 2.93 20.68
C ASN A 530 38.37 4.37 20.83
N ALA A 531 39.25 5.31 21.18
CA ALA A 531 38.90 6.70 21.47
C ALA A 531 38.10 7.39 20.34
N GLY A 532 38.35 7.04 19.08
CA GLY A 532 37.59 7.53 17.93
C GLY A 532 36.09 7.18 17.97
N MET A 533 35.70 6.04 18.53
CA MET A 533 34.29 5.66 18.64
C MET A 533 33.59 6.43 19.78
N LEU A 534 34.27 6.67 20.90
CA LEU A 534 33.77 7.59 21.93
C LEU A 534 33.57 9.00 21.37
N LEU A 535 34.53 9.51 20.58
CA LEU A 535 34.41 10.82 19.94
C LEU A 535 33.27 10.87 18.92
N LEU A 536 33.06 9.81 18.12
CA LEU A 536 31.92 9.73 17.19
C LEU A 536 30.58 9.69 17.93
N VAL A 537 30.45 8.88 18.98
CA VAL A 537 29.22 8.78 19.79
C VAL A 537 28.97 10.07 20.56
N ALA A 538 30.00 10.69 21.15
CA ALA A 538 29.87 12.00 21.80
C ALA A 538 29.49 13.11 20.81
N PHE A 539 30.04 13.09 19.59
CA PHE A 539 29.66 14.02 18.52
C PHE A 539 28.20 13.81 18.11
N LEU A 540 27.77 12.56 17.84
CA LEU A 540 26.39 12.24 17.48
C LEU A 540 25.40 12.60 18.60
N LEU A 541 25.71 12.30 19.86
CA LEU A 541 24.90 12.70 21.01
C LEU A 541 24.87 14.21 21.19
N THR A 542 25.97 14.92 20.93
CA THR A 542 26.01 16.40 20.95
C THR A 542 25.18 16.99 19.83
N CYS A 543 25.22 16.42 18.61
CA CYS A 543 24.36 16.80 17.50
C CYS A 543 22.88 16.54 17.82
N VAL A 544 22.53 15.38 18.36
CA VAL A 544 21.15 15.05 18.77
C VAL A 544 20.68 15.97 19.89
N ALA A 545 21.51 16.24 20.90
CA ALA A 545 21.18 17.17 21.99
C ALA A 545 21.04 18.63 21.50
N TYR A 546 21.89 19.07 20.56
CA TYR A 546 21.81 20.39 19.94
C TYR A 546 20.58 20.54 19.05
N LEU A 547 20.26 19.52 18.24
CA LEU A 547 19.04 19.48 17.43
C LEU A 547 17.79 19.45 18.32
N TRP A 548 17.80 18.65 19.40
CA TRP A 548 16.71 18.59 20.38
C TRP A 548 16.54 19.90 21.15
N ALA A 549 17.63 20.54 21.58
CA ALA A 549 17.59 21.82 22.28
C ALA A 549 17.03 22.94 21.38
N ASN A 550 17.47 23.01 20.12
CA ASN A 550 16.90 23.94 19.14
C ASN A 550 15.43 23.63 18.83
N TYR A 551 15.07 22.36 18.68
CA TYR A 551 13.69 21.94 18.43
C TYR A 551 12.77 22.25 19.63
N TYR A 552 13.23 21.99 20.85
CA TYR A 552 12.51 22.30 22.10
C TYR A 552 12.40 23.81 22.33
N LYS A 553 13.43 24.60 21.97
CA LYS A 553 13.35 26.07 21.93
C LYS A 553 12.23 26.54 21.00
N THR A 554 12.08 25.93 19.83
CA THR A 554 10.97 26.21 18.91
C THR A 554 9.62 25.85 19.51
N LEU A 555 9.47 24.69 20.17
CA LEU A 555 8.22 24.31 20.85
C LEU A 555 7.89 25.19 22.08
N CYS A 556 8.88 25.91 22.63
CA CYS A 556 8.70 26.91 23.68
C CYS A 556 8.34 28.31 23.14
N TYR A 557 8.25 28.52 21.82
CA TYR A 557 8.00 29.83 21.20
C TYR A 557 6.78 30.56 21.78
N TRP A 558 5.59 29.96 21.73
CA TRP A 558 4.37 30.59 22.28
C TRP A 558 4.45 30.84 23.79
N LYS A 559 5.10 29.93 24.54
CA LYS A 559 5.36 30.08 25.98
C LYS A 559 6.23 31.30 26.27
N SER A 560 7.25 31.56 25.46
CA SER A 560 8.13 32.73 25.62
C SER A 560 7.45 34.06 25.31
N LYS A 561 6.37 34.05 24.50
CA LYS A 561 5.54 35.23 24.19
C LYS A 561 4.30 35.36 25.10
N GLY A 562 4.18 34.54 26.15
CA GLY A 562 3.04 34.56 27.09
C GLY A 562 1.71 34.05 26.51
N ILE A 563 1.70 33.54 25.28
CA ILE A 563 0.47 33.18 24.55
C ILE A 563 -0.01 31.79 24.97
N LYS A 564 -1.31 31.65 25.28
CA LYS A 564 -1.93 30.34 25.51
C LYS A 564 -1.86 29.51 24.24
N TYR A 565 -1.37 28.28 24.35
CA TYR A 565 -1.10 27.43 23.19
C TYR A 565 -1.46 25.97 23.45
N VAL A 566 -1.80 25.24 22.39
CA VAL A 566 -2.06 23.80 22.48
C VAL A 566 -0.72 23.10 22.59
N THR A 567 -0.50 22.35 23.68
CA THR A 567 0.79 21.69 23.95
C THR A 567 1.20 20.77 22.79
N PRO A 568 2.34 21.03 22.13
CA PRO A 568 2.83 20.23 21.00
C PRO A 568 3.40 18.90 21.48
N PHE A 569 3.25 17.87 20.66
CA PHE A 569 4.00 16.62 20.78
C PHE A 569 5.38 16.77 20.08
N PRO A 570 6.46 16.16 20.61
CA PRO A 570 7.79 16.25 19.98
C PRO A 570 7.83 15.76 18.53
N ILE A 571 8.69 16.38 17.72
CA ILE A 571 8.83 16.22 16.26
C ILE A 571 7.59 16.67 15.46
N PHE A 572 6.40 16.21 15.83
CA PHE A 572 5.17 16.34 15.03
C PHE A 572 4.32 17.58 15.35
N GLY A 573 4.66 18.35 16.38
CA GLY A 573 3.88 19.52 16.81
C GLY A 573 2.50 19.08 17.30
N ASN A 574 1.46 19.82 16.94
CA ASN A 574 0.08 19.39 17.19
C ASN A 574 -0.48 18.45 16.11
N SER A 575 0.20 18.31 14.95
CA SER A 575 -0.26 17.56 13.76
C SER A 575 -0.38 16.03 13.92
N LEU A 576 0.06 15.45 15.05
CA LEU A 576 0.13 14.00 15.23
C LEU A 576 -1.20 13.25 14.95
N PRO A 577 -2.39 13.72 15.40
CA PRO A 577 -3.65 13.03 15.14
C PRO A 577 -3.99 12.90 13.65
N THR A 578 -3.62 13.89 12.81
CA THR A 578 -3.86 13.88 11.36
C THR A 578 -2.81 13.05 10.61
N LEU A 579 -1.58 12.96 11.16
CA LEU A 579 -0.56 12.02 10.68
C LEU A 579 -1.04 10.58 10.86
N LEU A 580 -1.54 10.24 12.05
CA LEU A 580 -2.11 8.94 12.40
C LEU A 580 -3.48 8.65 11.78
N GLN A 581 -4.08 9.59 11.04
CA GLN A 581 -5.42 9.49 10.43
C GLN A 581 -6.59 9.27 11.41
N SER A 582 -6.34 9.44 12.72
CA SER A 582 -7.35 9.34 13.79
C SER A 582 -8.45 10.39 13.71
N VAL A 583 -8.20 11.50 13.01
CA VAL A 583 -9.15 12.57 12.67
C VAL A 583 -8.79 13.15 11.30
N THR A 584 -9.76 13.73 10.59
CA THR A 584 -9.45 14.54 9.40
C THR A 584 -8.72 15.83 9.80
N TYR A 585 -8.02 16.46 8.86
CA TYR A 585 -7.34 17.72 9.13
C TYR A 585 -8.32 18.87 9.41
N SER A 586 -9.49 18.88 8.77
CA SER A 586 -10.58 19.81 9.04
C SER A 586 -11.11 19.69 10.48
N GLU A 587 -11.44 18.48 10.93
CA GLU A 587 -11.90 18.23 12.31
C GLU A 587 -10.84 18.63 13.33
N TYR A 588 -9.58 18.21 13.12
CA TYR A 588 -8.43 18.60 13.96
C TYR A 588 -8.28 20.11 14.09
N VAL A 589 -8.34 20.85 12.98
CA VAL A 589 -8.21 22.32 12.97
C VAL A 589 -9.39 22.96 13.72
N VAL A 590 -10.61 22.49 13.48
CA VAL A 590 -11.82 22.94 14.19
C VAL A 590 -11.78 22.59 15.69
N ASP A 591 -11.10 21.52 16.09
CA ASP A 591 -10.92 21.16 17.51
C ASP A 591 -9.78 21.94 18.19
N LEU A 592 -8.75 22.38 17.46
CA LEU A 592 -7.81 23.39 17.98
C LEU A 592 -8.55 24.70 18.31
N TYR A 593 -9.46 25.13 17.44
CA TYR A 593 -10.24 26.36 17.59
C TYR A 593 -11.07 26.40 18.87
N LYS A 594 -11.65 25.25 19.25
CA LYS A 594 -12.53 25.12 20.43
C LYS A 594 -11.79 25.11 21.77
N LYS A 595 -10.48 24.88 21.80
CA LYS A 595 -9.73 24.68 23.07
C LYS A 595 -9.59 25.92 23.93
N PHE A 596 -9.66 27.11 23.34
CA PHE A 596 -9.46 28.38 24.03
C PHE A 596 -10.55 29.40 23.60
N PRO A 597 -11.82 29.17 23.99
CA PRO A 597 -12.95 29.94 23.45
C PRO A 597 -12.89 31.43 23.80
N GLU A 598 -12.45 31.75 25.02
CA GLU A 598 -12.39 33.12 25.57
C GLU A 598 -11.24 33.98 25.02
N GLU A 599 -10.29 33.39 24.29
CA GLU A 599 -9.10 34.10 23.82
C GLU A 599 -9.32 34.70 22.42
N ARG A 600 -8.77 35.90 22.17
CA ARG A 600 -8.76 36.54 20.83
C ARG A 600 -7.93 35.77 19.80
N TYR A 601 -6.92 35.04 20.27
CA TYR A 601 -6.00 34.23 19.49
C TYR A 601 -5.29 33.21 20.39
N CYS A 602 -4.78 32.13 19.82
CA CYS A 602 -4.01 31.12 20.56
C CYS A 602 -2.90 30.50 19.70
N GLY A 603 -1.85 29.99 20.36
CA GLY A 603 -0.73 29.33 19.69
C GLY A 603 -1.03 27.87 19.33
N THR A 604 -0.58 27.45 18.15
CA THR A 604 -0.47 26.04 17.76
C THR A 604 0.81 25.80 16.95
N PHE A 605 1.15 24.54 16.70
CA PHE A 605 2.32 24.12 15.95
C PHE A 605 1.95 23.11 14.87
N GLN A 606 2.33 23.41 13.63
CA GLN A 606 2.31 22.44 12.54
C GLN A 606 3.73 21.89 12.36
N TYR A 607 3.99 20.70 12.90
CA TYR A 607 5.35 20.17 13.07
C TYR A 607 6.21 21.10 13.94
N SER A 608 7.31 21.65 13.44
CA SER A 608 8.09 22.70 14.12
C SER A 608 7.52 24.11 13.92
N GLN A 609 6.66 24.35 12.94
CA GLN A 609 6.26 25.70 12.55
C GLN A 609 5.21 26.28 13.51
N PRO A 610 5.47 27.43 14.17
CA PRO A 610 4.46 28.12 14.95
C PRO A 610 3.39 28.75 14.05
N ILE A 611 2.13 28.60 14.47
CA ILE A 611 0.94 29.20 13.84
C ILE A 611 0.14 29.94 14.91
N LEU A 612 -0.15 31.22 14.69
CA LEU A 612 -1.10 31.98 15.49
C LEU A 612 -2.51 31.71 14.95
N LEU A 613 -3.35 31.06 15.75
CA LEU A 613 -4.74 30.82 15.41
C LEU A 613 -5.60 32.02 15.83
N LEU A 614 -6.22 32.68 14.87
CA LEU A 614 -7.05 33.87 15.06
C LEU A 614 -8.50 33.51 15.40
N ARG A 615 -9.09 34.23 16.36
CA ARG A 615 -10.50 34.11 16.76
C ARG A 615 -11.25 35.46 16.68
N ASP A 616 -10.57 36.56 17.02
CA ASP A 616 -11.11 37.92 16.98
C ASP A 616 -11.36 38.43 15.54
N LEU A 617 -12.64 38.71 15.21
CA LEU A 617 -13.09 39.19 13.91
C LEU A 617 -12.48 40.56 13.52
N LYS A 618 -12.17 41.43 14.48
CA LYS A 618 -11.49 42.72 14.21
C LYS A 618 -10.07 42.46 13.69
N LEU A 619 -9.34 41.57 14.35
CA LEU A 619 -7.99 41.18 14.01
C LEU A 619 -7.96 40.43 12.67
N ILE A 620 -8.93 39.53 12.42
CA ILE A 620 -9.08 38.86 11.11
C ILE A 620 -9.31 39.89 10.00
N LYS A 621 -10.23 40.85 10.19
CA LYS A 621 -10.46 41.95 9.23
C LYS A 621 -9.20 42.81 9.00
N ARG A 622 -8.45 43.12 10.06
CA ARG A 622 -7.15 43.84 10.00
C ARG A 622 -6.13 43.08 9.14
N VAL A 623 -5.91 41.79 9.42
CA VAL A 623 -4.97 40.90 8.69
C VAL A 623 -5.34 40.73 7.22
N PHE A 624 -6.62 40.53 6.91
CA PHE A 624 -7.08 40.22 5.55
C PHE A 624 -7.23 41.44 4.64
N THR A 625 -7.36 42.66 5.19
CA THR A 625 -7.60 43.88 4.39
C THR A 625 -6.63 45.02 4.70
N ARG A 626 -6.63 45.53 5.93
CA ARG A 626 -5.89 46.77 6.29
C ARG A 626 -4.38 46.60 6.20
N GLU A 627 -3.87 45.42 6.56
CA GLU A 627 -2.43 45.12 6.59
C GLU A 627 -2.06 44.06 5.55
N PHE A 628 -2.79 44.02 4.43
CA PHE A 628 -2.59 42.98 3.40
C PHE A 628 -1.16 42.92 2.86
N GLU A 629 -0.40 44.02 2.77
CA GLU A 629 1.03 43.94 2.38
C GLU A 629 1.97 43.32 3.43
N THR A 630 1.54 43.26 4.70
CA THR A 630 2.26 42.49 5.73
C THR A 630 1.91 41.01 5.66
N PHE A 631 0.68 40.68 5.24
CA PHE A 631 0.11 39.34 5.23
C PHE A 631 -0.27 38.85 3.82
N SER A 632 0.49 39.24 2.79
CA SER A 632 0.11 39.02 1.38
C SER A 632 0.17 37.55 0.96
N ASP A 633 0.96 36.76 1.67
CA ASP A 633 1.51 35.50 1.20
C ASP A 633 0.88 34.29 1.87
N HIS A 634 0.81 33.18 1.12
CA HIS A 634 0.49 31.87 1.69
C HIS A 634 1.75 31.21 2.26
N PRO A 635 1.61 30.23 3.18
CA PRO A 635 2.75 29.69 3.91
C PRO A 635 3.53 28.58 3.17
N LEU A 636 3.09 28.20 1.97
CA LEU A 636 3.73 27.16 1.16
C LEU A 636 4.94 27.72 0.38
N PRO A 637 5.88 26.86 -0.04
CA PRO A 637 7.06 27.27 -0.80
C PRO A 637 6.69 27.92 -2.14
N SER A 638 7.35 29.03 -2.47
CA SER A 638 6.96 29.94 -3.56
C SER A 638 8.10 30.35 -4.49
N GLU A 639 9.27 29.73 -4.38
CA GLU A 639 10.32 29.88 -5.41
C GLU A 639 10.08 28.79 -6.48
N PRO A 640 10.05 29.13 -7.77
CA PRO A 640 9.78 28.18 -8.84
C PRO A 640 11.00 27.30 -9.11
N ASP A 641 11.14 26.22 -8.34
CA ASP A 641 12.15 25.17 -8.59
C ASP A 641 12.03 24.68 -10.06
N GLU A 642 13.14 24.63 -10.79
CA GLU A 642 13.12 24.41 -12.25
C GLU A 642 12.41 23.10 -12.65
N GLY A 643 11.60 23.17 -13.70
CA GLY A 643 10.74 22.07 -14.17
C GLY A 643 9.45 21.85 -13.35
N THR A 644 9.28 22.43 -12.17
CA THR A 644 8.05 22.29 -11.37
C THR A 644 6.94 23.24 -11.82
N LEU A 645 5.69 22.76 -11.77
CA LEU A 645 4.49 23.58 -12.08
C LEU A 645 3.93 24.31 -10.85
N TRP A 646 4.09 23.74 -9.64
CA TRP A 646 3.45 24.26 -8.42
C TRP A 646 3.90 25.69 -8.09
N GLY A 647 5.22 25.95 -8.00
CA GLY A 647 5.76 27.29 -7.71
C GLY A 647 5.48 28.35 -8.81
N LYS A 648 4.87 27.95 -9.93
CA LYS A 648 4.49 28.87 -11.02
C LYS A 648 3.01 29.27 -10.99
N ASN A 649 2.15 28.62 -10.21
CA ASN A 649 0.72 28.93 -10.20
C ASN A 649 0.33 30.14 -9.32
N LEU A 650 -0.87 30.67 -9.53
CA LEU A 650 -1.41 31.81 -8.80
C LEU A 650 -1.60 31.52 -7.31
N PHE A 651 -2.00 30.30 -6.94
CA PHE A 651 -2.19 29.94 -5.54
C PHE A 651 -0.88 29.99 -4.73
N ALA A 652 0.20 29.39 -5.23
CA ALA A 652 1.48 29.25 -4.53
C ALA A 652 2.49 30.38 -4.77
N ALA A 653 2.32 31.20 -5.82
CA ALA A 653 3.13 32.39 -6.02
C ALA A 653 3.02 33.36 -4.83
N ASN A 654 4.06 34.16 -4.57
CA ASN A 654 4.12 35.13 -3.49
C ASN A 654 4.71 36.47 -3.97
N GLY A 655 4.56 37.52 -3.16
CA GLY A 655 5.08 38.86 -3.47
C GLY A 655 4.62 39.41 -4.83
N ASP A 656 5.52 40.07 -5.56
CA ASP A 656 5.18 40.71 -6.85
C ASP A 656 4.79 39.72 -7.94
N ARG A 657 5.31 38.48 -7.93
CA ARG A 657 4.86 37.44 -8.88
C ARG A 657 3.38 37.10 -8.67
N TRP A 658 2.94 36.98 -7.42
CA TRP A 658 1.52 36.82 -7.11
C TRP A 658 0.70 38.02 -7.55
N LYS A 659 1.19 39.24 -7.26
CA LYS A 659 0.52 40.52 -7.59
C LYS A 659 0.27 40.64 -9.08
N HIS A 660 1.30 40.38 -9.90
CA HIS A 660 1.18 40.37 -11.37
C HIS A 660 0.27 39.24 -11.88
N LEU A 661 0.46 37.99 -11.44
CA LEU A 661 -0.42 36.88 -11.84
C LEU A 661 -1.89 37.18 -11.50
N ARG A 662 -2.17 37.77 -10.33
CA ARG A 662 -3.54 38.11 -9.93
C ARG A 662 -4.13 39.21 -10.81
N GLN A 663 -3.35 40.24 -11.16
CA GLN A 663 -3.77 41.26 -12.13
C GLN A 663 -4.05 40.68 -13.51
N THR A 664 -3.20 39.76 -14.01
CA THR A 664 -3.37 39.13 -15.33
C THR A 664 -4.54 38.14 -15.37
N ILE A 665 -4.82 37.41 -14.29
CA ILE A 665 -5.79 36.30 -14.28
C ILE A 665 -7.20 36.75 -13.89
N SER A 666 -7.36 37.71 -12.97
CA SER A 666 -8.69 38.10 -12.46
C SER A 666 -9.70 38.51 -13.54
N PRO A 667 -9.34 39.21 -14.64
CA PRO A 667 -10.32 39.62 -15.66
C PRO A 667 -10.99 38.45 -16.40
N ALA A 668 -10.40 37.24 -16.40
CA ALA A 668 -11.03 36.03 -16.94
C ALA A 668 -12.34 35.65 -16.20
N PHE A 669 -12.47 36.05 -14.93
CA PHE A 669 -13.58 35.72 -14.04
C PHE A 669 -14.58 36.88 -13.88
N THR A 670 -14.52 37.88 -14.77
CA THR A 670 -15.52 38.94 -14.89
C THR A 670 -16.84 38.40 -15.43
N SER A 671 -17.97 39.03 -15.08
CA SER A 671 -19.30 38.62 -15.54
C SER A 671 -19.39 38.50 -17.06
N THR A 672 -18.72 39.39 -17.81
CA THR A 672 -18.65 39.34 -19.29
C THR A 672 -17.96 38.08 -19.81
N LYS A 673 -16.77 37.72 -19.29
CA LYS A 673 -16.06 36.50 -19.73
C LYS A 673 -16.76 35.23 -19.23
N LEU A 674 -17.32 35.24 -18.01
CA LEU A 674 -18.15 34.13 -17.51
C LEU A 674 -19.42 33.91 -18.35
N LYS A 675 -20.06 34.98 -18.83
CA LYS A 675 -21.20 34.90 -19.75
C LYS A 675 -20.81 34.28 -21.10
N SER A 676 -19.59 34.52 -21.61
CA SER A 676 -19.08 33.79 -22.78
C SER A 676 -18.68 32.33 -22.51
N MET A 677 -18.37 31.97 -21.26
CA MET A 677 -18.10 30.58 -20.85
C MET A 677 -19.37 29.80 -20.50
N PHE A 678 -20.50 30.48 -20.29
CA PHE A 678 -21.76 29.89 -19.83
C PHE A 678 -22.28 28.77 -20.76
N GLU A 679 -22.23 28.97 -22.07
CA GLU A 679 -22.64 27.97 -23.06
C GLU A 679 -21.84 26.67 -22.95
N LEU A 680 -20.54 26.77 -22.62
CA LEU A 680 -19.67 25.61 -22.40
C LEU A 680 -20.02 24.86 -21.10
N MET A 681 -20.47 25.57 -20.06
CA MET A 681 -21.02 24.95 -18.85
C MET A 681 -22.34 24.23 -19.15
N ASP A 682 -23.20 24.85 -19.97
CA ASP A 682 -24.54 24.35 -20.26
C ASP A 682 -24.53 23.07 -21.10
N VAL A 683 -23.60 22.95 -22.06
CA VAL A 683 -23.36 21.68 -22.77
C VAL A 683 -23.02 20.55 -21.81
N CYS A 684 -22.14 20.79 -20.83
CA CYS A 684 -21.78 19.78 -19.81
C CYS A 684 -22.97 19.47 -18.87
N ALA A 685 -23.80 20.47 -18.56
CA ALA A 685 -24.98 20.28 -17.72
C ALA A 685 -26.06 19.46 -18.45
N LEU A 686 -26.25 19.70 -19.75
CA LEU A 686 -27.13 18.91 -20.61
C LEU A 686 -26.67 17.45 -20.75
N GLN A 687 -25.36 17.18 -20.80
CA GLN A 687 -24.83 15.79 -20.80
C GLN A 687 -25.17 15.02 -19.52
N LEU A 688 -25.18 15.69 -18.36
CA LEU A 688 -25.65 15.11 -17.09
C LEU A 688 -27.18 14.84 -17.14
N ILE A 689 -27.97 15.78 -17.66
CA ILE A 689 -29.42 15.58 -17.82
C ILE A 689 -29.75 14.47 -18.84
N GLU A 690 -28.95 14.31 -19.90
CA GLU A 690 -29.02 13.21 -20.86
C GLU A 690 -28.77 11.87 -20.15
N TYR A 691 -27.65 11.75 -19.42
CA TYR A 691 -27.29 10.55 -18.66
C TYR A 691 -28.34 10.12 -17.61
N LEU A 692 -28.97 11.09 -16.93
CA LEU A 692 -30.09 10.79 -16.02
C LEU A 692 -31.34 10.33 -16.77
N ASN A 693 -31.61 10.86 -17.97
CA ASN A 693 -32.76 10.44 -18.77
C ASN A 693 -32.57 9.04 -19.40
N GLU A 694 -31.38 8.73 -19.90
CA GLU A 694 -31.00 7.44 -20.50
C GLU A 694 -31.28 6.24 -19.56
N GLN A 695 -31.26 6.45 -18.24
CA GLN A 695 -31.49 5.39 -17.24
C GLN A 695 -32.93 4.84 -17.24
N ASN A 696 -33.88 5.58 -17.81
CA ASN A 696 -35.29 5.20 -18.01
C ASN A 696 -35.98 4.56 -16.78
N ARG A 697 -35.96 5.28 -15.65
CA ARG A 697 -36.68 4.94 -14.40
C ARG A 697 -37.44 6.15 -13.89
N ASP A 698 -38.51 5.90 -13.13
CA ASP A 698 -39.28 6.95 -12.42
C ASP A 698 -38.41 7.63 -11.36
N VAL A 699 -37.56 6.86 -10.68
CA VAL A 699 -36.52 7.32 -9.74
C VAL A 699 -35.16 6.78 -10.18
N VAL A 700 -34.22 7.68 -10.46
CA VAL A 700 -32.85 7.35 -10.82
C VAL A 700 -31.96 7.51 -9.59
N GLU A 701 -31.57 6.39 -8.97
CA GLU A 701 -30.63 6.39 -7.85
C GLU A 701 -29.19 6.62 -8.34
N VAL A 702 -28.51 7.61 -7.78
CA VAL A 702 -27.10 7.92 -8.10
C VAL A 702 -26.31 8.27 -6.84
N GLU A 703 -25.00 8.07 -6.88
CA GLU A 703 -24.08 8.52 -5.85
C GLU A 703 -23.66 9.97 -6.16
N LEU A 704 -24.00 10.91 -5.26
CA LEU A 704 -23.87 12.34 -5.55
C LEU A 704 -22.41 12.80 -5.67
N ARG A 705 -21.45 12.12 -5.03
CA ARG A 705 -20.03 12.50 -5.07
C ARG A 705 -19.40 12.13 -6.40
N ASP A 706 -19.77 11.00 -7.01
CA ASP A 706 -19.34 10.61 -8.35
C ASP A 706 -19.98 11.52 -9.41
N ILE A 707 -21.30 11.72 -9.36
CA ILE A 707 -22.01 12.44 -10.42
C ILE A 707 -21.64 13.93 -10.51
N PHE A 708 -21.43 14.61 -9.37
CA PHE A 708 -20.99 16.00 -9.36
C PHE A 708 -19.49 16.18 -9.60
N LYS A 709 -18.63 15.20 -9.29
CA LYS A 709 -17.23 15.21 -9.74
C LYS A 709 -17.13 15.07 -11.25
N ARG A 710 -17.95 14.20 -11.87
CA ARG A 710 -18.04 14.06 -13.33
C ARG A 710 -18.45 15.39 -13.98
N PHE A 711 -19.53 15.99 -13.49
CA PHE A 711 -19.97 17.30 -13.99
C PHE A 711 -18.90 18.39 -13.84
N SER A 712 -18.34 18.62 -12.65
CA SER A 712 -17.26 19.61 -12.47
C SER A 712 -16.03 19.27 -13.30
N SER A 713 -15.69 17.99 -13.48
CA SER A 713 -14.59 17.55 -14.35
C SER A 713 -14.85 17.94 -15.80
N ASP A 714 -16.02 17.65 -16.35
CA ASP A 714 -16.34 17.98 -17.76
C ASP A 714 -16.44 19.50 -18.00
N VAL A 715 -16.98 20.25 -17.04
CA VAL A 715 -17.01 21.73 -17.07
C VAL A 715 -15.58 22.29 -17.08
N ILE A 716 -14.71 21.80 -16.19
CA ILE A 716 -13.35 22.33 -16.07
C ILE A 716 -12.42 21.84 -17.19
N THR A 717 -12.62 20.66 -17.79
CA THR A 717 -11.88 20.27 -19.01
C THR A 717 -12.26 21.12 -20.21
N SER A 718 -13.57 21.34 -20.39
CA SER A 718 -14.13 22.15 -21.47
C SER A 718 -13.65 23.60 -21.42
N ILE A 719 -13.54 24.19 -20.22
CA ILE A 719 -13.22 25.62 -20.05
C ILE A 719 -11.75 25.88 -19.70
N ALA A 720 -11.08 25.06 -18.88
CA ALA A 720 -9.68 25.29 -18.52
C ALA A 720 -8.68 24.81 -19.59
N PHE A 721 -9.09 23.90 -20.49
CA PHE A 721 -8.21 23.34 -21.53
C PHE A 721 -8.78 23.38 -22.97
N GLY A 722 -10.09 23.63 -23.13
CA GLY A 722 -10.77 23.51 -24.42
C GLY A 722 -10.98 22.07 -24.87
N ALA A 723 -10.98 21.11 -23.94
CA ALA A 723 -11.04 19.67 -24.21
C ALA A 723 -12.40 19.09 -23.81
N GLU A 724 -13.02 18.31 -24.68
CA GLU A 724 -14.32 17.67 -24.43
C GLU A 724 -14.16 16.19 -24.08
N THR A 725 -14.75 15.79 -22.96
CA THR A 725 -14.53 14.48 -22.33
C THR A 725 -15.80 13.63 -22.19
N ASN A 726 -16.94 14.23 -21.80
CA ASN A 726 -18.18 13.53 -21.44
C ASN A 726 -17.93 12.32 -20.53
N SER A 727 -17.53 12.61 -19.29
CA SER A 727 -17.14 11.62 -18.28
C SER A 727 -18.28 10.72 -17.78
N PHE A 728 -19.52 11.00 -18.20
CA PHE A 728 -20.68 10.10 -18.03
C PHE A 728 -20.64 8.94 -19.03
N LYS A 729 -20.21 9.20 -20.26
CA LYS A 729 -20.08 8.21 -21.34
C LYS A 729 -18.69 7.53 -21.34
N ASP A 730 -17.58 8.28 -21.27
CA ASP A 730 -16.27 7.69 -20.90
C ASP A 730 -16.00 7.83 -19.39
N LYS A 731 -16.35 6.77 -18.67
CA LYS A 731 -16.22 6.72 -17.21
C LYS A 731 -14.76 6.70 -16.71
N ASN A 732 -13.80 6.34 -17.57
CA ASN A 732 -12.39 6.11 -17.26
C ASN A 732 -11.45 7.01 -18.09
N ASN A 733 -11.90 8.20 -18.49
CA ASN A 733 -11.07 9.18 -19.18
C ASN A 733 -9.84 9.62 -18.35
N ASP A 734 -8.80 10.12 -19.02
CA ASP A 734 -7.53 10.45 -18.36
C ASP A 734 -7.60 11.63 -17.41
N PHE A 735 -8.51 12.60 -17.60
CA PHE A 735 -8.68 13.71 -16.66
C PHE A 735 -9.21 13.25 -15.30
N MET A 736 -10.15 12.29 -15.28
CA MET A 736 -10.61 11.67 -14.03
C MET A 736 -9.46 10.91 -13.32
N LYS A 737 -8.56 10.24 -14.07
CA LYS A 737 -7.37 9.59 -13.51
C LYS A 737 -6.40 10.63 -12.90
N MET A 738 -6.05 11.67 -13.67
CA MET A 738 -5.10 12.70 -13.22
C MET A 738 -5.66 13.54 -12.06
N GLY A 739 -6.97 13.82 -12.04
CA GLY A 739 -7.67 14.44 -10.92
C GLY A 739 -7.69 13.57 -9.67
N ALA A 740 -7.90 12.26 -9.81
CA ALA A 740 -7.77 11.31 -8.70
C ALA A 740 -6.34 11.23 -8.16
N GLU A 741 -5.31 11.30 -9.01
CA GLU A 741 -3.90 11.34 -8.58
C GLU A 741 -3.52 12.66 -7.87
N LEU A 742 -3.94 13.80 -8.42
CA LEU A 742 -3.77 15.12 -7.80
C LEU A 742 -4.38 15.19 -6.40
N THR A 743 -5.55 14.58 -6.23
CA THR A 743 -6.32 14.55 -4.97
C THR A 743 -6.08 13.29 -4.12
N ASN A 744 -5.16 12.41 -4.50
CA ASN A 744 -4.83 11.22 -3.71
C ASN A 744 -4.07 11.63 -2.44
N PHE A 745 -4.71 11.56 -1.26
CA PHE A 745 -4.12 11.91 0.03
C PHE A 745 -3.39 10.76 0.76
N GLY A 746 -3.25 9.58 0.13
CA GLY A 746 -2.68 8.37 0.73
C GLY A 746 -1.20 8.10 0.46
N GLY A 747 -0.70 7.03 1.07
CA GLY A 747 0.57 6.36 0.76
C GLY A 747 1.80 7.28 0.68
N MET A 748 2.69 6.98 -0.27
CA MET A 748 3.94 7.72 -0.50
C MET A 748 3.69 9.22 -0.81
N GLN A 749 2.57 9.57 -1.43
CA GLN A 749 2.22 10.97 -1.71
C GLN A 749 1.87 11.74 -0.43
N LYS A 750 1.33 11.08 0.61
CA LYS A 750 1.19 11.69 1.95
C LYS A 750 2.56 12.04 2.53
N LEU A 751 3.53 11.12 2.43
CA LEU A 751 4.90 11.34 2.91
C LEU A 751 5.63 12.45 2.13
N LYS A 752 5.50 12.51 0.80
CA LYS A 752 6.10 13.60 -0.01
C LYS A 752 5.57 14.98 0.39
N ARG A 753 4.24 15.16 0.52
CA ARG A 753 3.65 16.43 0.98
C ARG A 753 3.96 16.73 2.45
N LEU A 754 4.08 15.73 3.32
CA LEU A 754 4.57 15.90 4.69
C LEU A 754 5.97 16.51 4.69
N LEU A 755 6.91 15.92 3.95
CA LEU A 755 8.29 16.44 3.86
C LEU A 755 8.32 17.86 3.28
N TYR A 756 7.55 18.11 2.22
CA TYR A 756 7.45 19.42 1.55
C TYR A 756 6.89 20.52 2.46
N THR A 757 5.95 20.17 3.35
CA THR A 757 5.37 21.09 4.34
C THR A 757 6.14 21.19 5.66
N ALA A 758 7.00 20.21 5.98
CA ALA A 758 7.81 20.19 7.19
C ALA A 758 9.19 20.85 7.02
N ASN A 759 9.86 20.67 5.88
CA ASN A 759 11.11 21.37 5.56
C ASN A 759 11.38 21.42 4.04
N PRO A 760 11.05 22.53 3.35
CA PRO A 760 11.21 22.63 1.91
C PRO A 760 12.68 22.63 1.43
N LYS A 761 13.64 22.95 2.30
CA LYS A 761 15.07 22.86 1.96
C LYS A 761 15.52 21.41 1.79
N ILE A 762 14.96 20.49 2.56
CA ILE A 762 15.23 19.05 2.45
C ILE A 762 14.60 18.49 1.16
N THR A 763 13.38 18.89 0.81
CA THR A 763 12.75 18.40 -0.43
C THR A 763 13.46 18.91 -1.69
N ARG A 764 14.05 20.10 -1.68
CA ARG A 764 14.93 20.55 -2.78
C ARG A 764 16.20 19.71 -2.89
N LEU A 765 16.91 19.50 -1.78
CA LEU A 765 18.13 18.69 -1.74
C LEU A 765 17.90 17.25 -2.25
N LEU A 766 16.67 16.73 -2.09
CA LEU A 766 16.26 15.39 -2.52
C LEU A 766 15.40 15.37 -3.80
N ASN A 767 15.23 16.51 -4.49
CA ASN A 767 14.38 16.67 -5.69
C ASN A 767 12.95 16.09 -5.55
N ILE A 768 12.34 16.27 -4.37
CA ILE A 768 11.00 15.76 -4.05
C ILE A 768 9.95 16.76 -4.54
N LYS A 769 9.42 16.51 -5.74
CA LYS A 769 8.31 17.24 -6.34
C LYS A 769 7.00 17.03 -5.56
N MET A 770 6.17 18.08 -5.50
CA MET A 770 4.86 18.06 -4.83
C MET A 770 3.78 17.30 -5.62
N HIS A 771 3.88 17.25 -6.95
CA HIS A 771 2.98 16.47 -7.82
C HIS A 771 3.70 15.27 -8.43
N PRO A 772 2.94 14.23 -8.85
CA PRO A 772 3.45 13.17 -9.72
C PRO A 772 4.00 13.71 -11.06
N ASP A 773 4.99 13.00 -11.60
CA ASP A 773 5.63 13.38 -12.88
C ASP A 773 4.76 13.04 -14.10
N ASN A 774 3.96 11.98 -14.05
CA ASN A 774 2.96 11.64 -15.06
C ASN A 774 1.87 12.71 -15.16
N VAL A 775 1.31 13.17 -14.03
CA VAL A 775 0.38 14.32 -13.98
C VAL A 775 1.01 15.56 -14.63
N SER A 776 2.23 15.90 -14.23
CA SER A 776 2.94 17.07 -14.77
C SER A 776 3.18 16.93 -16.28
N THR A 777 3.53 15.73 -16.75
CA THR A 777 3.78 15.43 -18.17
C THR A 777 2.49 15.47 -19.00
N PHE A 778 1.39 14.92 -18.48
CA PHE A 778 0.08 14.94 -19.13
C PHE A 778 -0.38 16.38 -19.40
N PHE A 779 -0.45 17.22 -18.37
CA PHE A 779 -0.92 18.60 -18.54
C PHE A 779 0.02 19.46 -19.38
N ARG A 780 1.35 19.27 -19.27
CA ARG A 780 2.34 19.91 -20.16
C ARG A 780 2.11 19.54 -21.63
N LYS A 781 1.88 18.26 -21.93
CA LYS A 781 1.60 17.79 -23.29
C LYS A 781 0.28 18.38 -23.79
N LEU A 782 -0.79 18.22 -23.01
CA LEU A 782 -2.14 18.71 -23.35
C LEU A 782 -2.13 20.20 -23.69
N VAL A 783 -1.55 21.03 -22.83
CA VAL A 783 -1.50 22.48 -23.05
C VAL A 783 -0.63 22.82 -24.27
N LYS A 784 0.51 22.16 -24.48
CA LYS A 784 1.35 22.37 -25.66
C LYS A 784 0.65 22.00 -26.97
N ASP A 785 -0.02 20.85 -27.02
CA ASP A 785 -0.78 20.41 -28.20
C ASP A 785 -1.98 21.34 -28.45
N SER A 786 -2.65 21.79 -27.39
CA SER A 786 -3.79 22.72 -27.41
C SER A 786 -3.39 24.15 -27.85
N ILE A 787 -2.20 24.64 -27.46
CA ILE A 787 -1.62 25.89 -27.98
C ILE A 787 -1.30 25.73 -29.47
N LYS A 788 -0.54 24.69 -29.85
CA LYS A 788 -0.16 24.41 -31.24
C LYS A 788 -1.38 24.38 -32.17
N GLN A 789 -2.44 23.69 -31.77
CA GLN A 789 -3.68 23.59 -32.56
C GLN A 789 -4.34 24.96 -32.82
N ARG A 790 -4.30 25.91 -31.87
CA ARG A 790 -4.83 27.28 -32.05
C ARG A 790 -3.91 28.19 -32.87
N GLU A 791 -2.61 27.91 -32.92
CA GLU A 791 -1.66 28.64 -33.77
C GLU A 791 -1.73 28.18 -35.24
N GLU A 792 -1.91 26.88 -35.46
CA GLU A 792 -2.16 26.30 -36.79
C GLU A 792 -3.57 26.66 -37.31
N ASN A 793 -4.61 26.52 -36.48
CA ASN A 793 -6.00 26.80 -36.85
C ASN A 793 -6.47 28.18 -36.34
N LYS A 794 -6.15 29.23 -37.10
CA LYS A 794 -6.51 30.64 -36.83
C LYS A 794 -8.02 30.96 -36.68
N ALA A 795 -8.89 29.96 -36.78
CA ALA A 795 -10.36 30.08 -36.67
C ALA A 795 -10.94 29.54 -35.35
N SER A 796 -10.11 29.00 -34.44
CA SER A 796 -10.59 28.36 -33.20
C SER A 796 -10.97 29.38 -32.11
N GLY A 797 -12.05 30.14 -32.34
CA GLY A 797 -12.56 31.18 -31.45
C GLY A 797 -13.32 30.68 -30.21
N ARG A 798 -12.94 29.54 -29.61
CA ARG A 798 -13.59 29.01 -28.39
C ARG A 798 -13.32 29.98 -27.22
N PRO A 799 -14.34 30.44 -26.47
CA PRO A 799 -14.18 31.41 -25.38
C PRO A 799 -13.67 30.74 -24.08
N ASP A 800 -12.55 30.03 -24.17
CA ASP A 800 -11.96 29.25 -23.08
C ASP A 800 -10.79 29.96 -22.37
N TYR A 801 -10.31 29.38 -21.27
CA TYR A 801 -9.27 29.97 -20.42
C TYR A 801 -7.87 29.91 -21.05
N ILE A 802 -7.56 28.93 -21.90
CA ILE A 802 -6.29 28.92 -22.65
C ILE A 802 -6.30 30.05 -23.67
N GLN A 803 -7.41 30.24 -24.38
CA GLN A 803 -7.58 31.36 -25.31
C GLN A 803 -7.40 32.71 -24.61
N TYR A 804 -7.96 32.90 -23.41
CA TYR A 804 -7.71 34.08 -22.57
C TYR A 804 -6.22 34.25 -22.17
N LEU A 805 -5.54 33.18 -21.76
CA LEU A 805 -4.12 33.25 -21.39
C LEU A 805 -3.21 33.53 -22.60
N LEU A 806 -3.61 33.09 -23.80
CA LEU A 806 -2.93 33.43 -25.06
C LEU A 806 -3.19 34.87 -25.51
N GLU A 807 -4.39 35.42 -25.30
CA GLU A 807 -4.69 36.86 -25.44
C GLU A 807 -3.76 37.69 -24.54
N CYS A 808 -3.64 37.30 -23.26
CA CYS A 808 -2.74 37.94 -22.29
C CYS A 808 -1.26 37.89 -22.71
N ARG A 809 -0.76 36.71 -23.12
CA ARG A 809 0.61 36.51 -23.63
C ARG A 809 0.91 37.43 -24.82
N ARG A 810 -0.07 37.67 -25.70
CA ARG A 810 0.04 38.53 -26.88
C ARG A 810 -0.07 40.04 -26.55
N GLY A 811 -0.33 40.40 -25.29
CA GLY A 811 -0.52 41.80 -24.88
C GLY A 811 -1.80 42.44 -25.43
N GLN A 812 -2.74 41.64 -25.92
CA GLN A 812 -4.01 42.12 -26.47
C GLN A 812 -5.00 42.33 -25.33
N GLU A 813 -5.65 43.50 -25.27
CA GLU A 813 -6.67 43.77 -24.24
C GLU A 813 -7.97 42.99 -24.56
N PRO A 814 -8.43 42.05 -23.72
CA PRO A 814 -9.79 41.51 -23.83
C PRO A 814 -10.77 42.62 -23.43
N THR A 815 -11.39 43.25 -24.41
CA THR A 815 -12.21 44.46 -24.27
C THR A 815 -13.32 44.30 -23.23
N THR A 816 -13.05 44.82 -22.04
CA THR A 816 -14.03 44.99 -20.97
C THR A 816 -13.89 46.40 -20.42
N SER A 817 -14.81 47.27 -20.80
CA SER A 817 -15.07 48.48 -20.04
C SER A 817 -15.44 48.09 -18.61
N VAL A 818 -14.95 48.87 -17.63
CA VAL A 818 -15.43 48.76 -16.25
C VAL A 818 -16.84 49.37 -16.19
N GLY A 819 -17.82 48.62 -16.68
CA GLY A 819 -19.23 48.89 -16.41
C GLY A 819 -19.45 48.82 -14.91
N GLY A 820 -20.06 49.85 -14.34
CA GLY A 820 -20.38 49.86 -12.91
C GLY A 820 -21.27 48.68 -12.55
N VAL A 821 -20.94 47.99 -11.46
CA VAL A 821 -21.84 47.00 -10.86
C VAL A 821 -23.09 47.76 -10.42
N GLY A 822 -24.25 47.40 -10.97
CA GLY A 822 -25.53 47.94 -10.52
C GLY A 822 -25.80 47.46 -9.10
N GLU A 823 -26.23 48.36 -8.22
CA GLU A 823 -26.35 48.12 -6.76
C GLU A 823 -27.47 47.13 -6.37
N GLU A 824 -28.08 46.44 -7.34
CA GLU A 824 -29.24 45.55 -7.19
C GLU A 824 -28.92 44.05 -7.40
N GLU A 825 -27.71 43.68 -7.85
CA GLU A 825 -27.33 42.26 -8.05
C GLU A 825 -26.93 41.59 -6.72
N PHE A 826 -27.60 40.49 -6.34
CA PHE A 826 -27.28 39.76 -5.11
C PHE A 826 -25.96 39.00 -5.26
N SER A 827 -24.85 39.61 -4.83
CA SER A 827 -23.58 38.89 -4.75
C SER A 827 -23.47 38.08 -3.44
N VAL A 828 -22.95 36.86 -3.54
CA VAL A 828 -22.53 36.02 -2.40
C VAL A 828 -21.13 36.45 -1.88
N THR A 829 -20.42 37.32 -2.61
CA THR A 829 -19.05 37.77 -2.32
C THR A 829 -18.88 39.29 -2.42
N GLU A 830 -18.06 39.85 -1.53
CA GLU A 830 -17.52 41.22 -1.65
C GLU A 830 -16.22 41.18 -2.48
N GLU A 831 -16.05 42.08 -3.45
CA GLU A 831 -14.82 42.17 -4.26
C GLU A 831 -13.85 43.23 -3.72
N ALA A 832 -12.55 42.96 -3.86
CA ALA A 832 -11.48 43.91 -3.56
C ALA A 832 -10.96 44.52 -4.88
N SER A 833 -11.38 45.75 -5.18
CA SER A 833 -10.96 46.49 -6.37
C SER A 833 -9.44 46.69 -6.39
N PHE A 834 -8.74 46.06 -7.34
CA PHE A 834 -7.29 46.18 -7.48
C PHE A 834 -6.93 47.10 -8.65
N CYS A 835 -6.25 48.21 -8.36
CA CYS A 835 -5.83 49.15 -9.40
C CYS A 835 -4.84 48.50 -10.37
N VAL A 836 -5.08 48.68 -11.68
CA VAL A 836 -4.21 48.16 -12.74
C VAL A 836 -2.90 48.94 -12.75
N GLY A 837 -1.82 48.29 -12.30
CA GLY A 837 -0.52 48.93 -12.11
C GLY A 837 0.62 48.03 -12.58
N ASN A 838 1.35 48.52 -13.58
CA ASN A 838 2.51 47.92 -14.27
C ASN A 838 2.23 46.67 -15.15
N ARG A 839 2.50 46.79 -16.46
CA ARG A 839 2.04 45.83 -17.49
C ARG A 839 3.08 44.79 -17.96
N LYS A 840 4.34 44.87 -17.53
CA LYS A 840 5.44 44.06 -18.11
C LYS A 840 5.22 42.54 -18.06
N PHE A 841 4.77 42.01 -16.93
CA PHE A 841 4.75 40.57 -16.66
C PHE A 841 3.80 39.76 -17.59
N ALA A 842 2.76 40.39 -18.14
CA ALA A 842 1.82 39.71 -19.02
C ALA A 842 2.46 39.22 -20.34
N LEU A 843 3.53 39.89 -20.80
CA LEU A 843 4.26 39.59 -22.03
C LEU A 843 5.24 38.41 -21.89
N GLU A 844 5.42 37.85 -20.68
CA GLU A 844 6.45 36.86 -20.35
C GLU A 844 5.87 35.48 -19.96
N LEU A 845 4.56 35.25 -20.12
CA LEU A 845 3.89 33.97 -19.78
C LEU A 845 4.40 32.78 -20.62
N THR A 846 5.29 31.96 -20.08
CA THR A 846 5.81 30.75 -20.74
C THR A 846 4.74 29.64 -20.84
N ASP A 847 5.00 28.59 -21.62
CA ASP A 847 4.07 27.44 -21.70
C ASP A 847 3.92 26.74 -20.34
N ASP A 848 4.98 26.75 -19.52
CA ASP A 848 4.94 26.31 -18.12
C ASP A 848 4.00 27.19 -17.28
N ASP A 849 3.99 28.51 -17.47
CA ASP A 849 3.14 29.42 -16.72
C ASP A 849 1.67 29.22 -17.09
N ILE A 850 1.35 29.08 -18.39
CA ILE A 850 -0.01 28.74 -18.85
C ILE A 850 -0.43 27.37 -18.31
N THR A 851 0.44 26.36 -18.41
CA THR A 851 0.17 25.01 -17.86
C THR A 851 -0.08 25.06 -16.35
N ALA A 852 0.71 25.85 -15.61
CA ALA A 852 0.54 26.01 -14.17
C ALA A 852 -0.79 26.68 -13.79
N GLN A 853 -1.25 27.69 -14.54
CA GLN A 853 -2.54 28.33 -14.25
C GLN A 853 -3.72 27.42 -14.59
N ALA A 854 -3.68 26.72 -15.74
CA ALA A 854 -4.73 25.78 -16.13
C ALA A 854 -4.81 24.58 -15.15
N LEU A 855 -3.66 24.09 -14.65
CA LEU A 855 -3.59 23.06 -13.62
C LEU A 855 -4.10 23.55 -12.25
N ASP A 856 -3.84 24.80 -11.87
CA ASP A 856 -4.35 25.41 -10.63
C ASP A 856 -5.87 25.57 -10.68
N PHE A 857 -6.41 26.01 -11.82
CA PHE A 857 -7.85 26.10 -12.05
C PHE A 857 -8.52 24.72 -12.04
N PHE A 858 -7.88 23.70 -12.66
CA PHE A 858 -8.31 22.30 -12.57
C PHE A 858 -8.31 21.78 -11.12
N TYR A 859 -7.21 21.97 -10.39
CA TYR A 859 -7.06 21.53 -9.00
C TYR A 859 -8.08 22.19 -8.06
N GLY A 860 -8.37 23.47 -8.26
CA GLY A 860 -9.42 24.20 -7.55
C GLY A 860 -10.82 23.66 -7.87
N GLY A 861 -11.21 23.64 -9.14
CA GLY A 861 -12.58 23.28 -9.56
C GLY A 861 -12.96 21.82 -9.29
N PHE A 862 -12.08 20.88 -9.65
CA PHE A 862 -12.38 19.44 -9.74
C PHE A 862 -12.99 18.82 -8.48
N TYR A 863 -12.56 19.25 -7.28
CA TYR A 863 -13.11 18.77 -6.01
C TYR A 863 -13.98 19.80 -5.29
N SER A 864 -13.66 21.10 -5.37
CA SER A 864 -14.33 22.10 -4.53
C SER A 864 -15.74 22.43 -5.00
N THR A 865 -15.97 22.70 -6.29
CA THR A 865 -17.34 22.96 -6.78
C THR A 865 -18.19 21.70 -6.65
N ALA A 866 -17.65 20.53 -7.04
CA ALA A 866 -18.33 19.25 -6.87
C ALA A 866 -18.81 19.02 -5.43
N SER A 867 -17.97 19.34 -4.43
CA SER A 867 -18.33 19.20 -3.01
C SER A 867 -19.42 20.17 -2.55
N PHE A 868 -19.38 21.41 -3.02
CA PHE A 868 -20.42 22.40 -2.76
C PHE A 868 -21.76 21.97 -3.39
N MET A 869 -21.74 21.49 -4.63
CA MET A 869 -22.95 21.04 -5.35
C MET A 869 -23.59 19.81 -4.70
N TYR A 870 -22.83 18.76 -4.36
CA TYR A 870 -23.44 17.57 -3.73
C TYR A 870 -23.97 17.85 -2.32
N PHE A 871 -23.41 18.82 -1.58
CA PHE A 871 -23.99 19.25 -0.30
C PHE A 871 -25.23 20.11 -0.46
N CYS A 872 -25.31 20.97 -1.48
CA CYS A 872 -26.52 21.73 -1.79
C CYS A 872 -27.69 20.78 -2.12
N VAL A 873 -27.46 19.82 -3.03
CA VAL A 873 -28.47 18.84 -3.44
C VAL A 873 -28.86 17.89 -2.30
N TYR A 874 -27.92 17.54 -1.41
CA TYR A 874 -28.23 16.81 -0.17
C TYR A 874 -29.17 17.59 0.76
N GLU A 875 -28.91 18.87 1.02
CA GLU A 875 -29.81 19.69 1.86
C GLU A 875 -31.17 19.89 1.20
N LEU A 876 -31.22 20.07 -0.13
CA LEU A 876 -32.49 20.11 -0.86
C LEU A 876 -33.26 18.79 -0.76
N ALA A 877 -32.59 17.64 -0.79
CA ALA A 877 -33.23 16.33 -0.68
C ALA A 877 -33.83 16.06 0.73
N ILE A 878 -33.19 16.54 1.80
CA ILE A 878 -33.68 16.31 3.18
C ILE A 878 -34.60 17.42 3.72
N ASN A 879 -34.60 18.60 3.09
CA ASN A 879 -35.47 19.73 3.44
C ASN A 879 -36.46 20.04 2.29
N TRP A 880 -37.43 19.16 2.05
CA TRP A 880 -38.36 19.25 0.91
C TRP A 880 -39.08 20.60 0.80
N GLU A 881 -39.48 21.22 1.92
CA GLU A 881 -40.10 22.56 1.96
C GLU A 881 -39.24 23.64 1.26
N ILE A 882 -37.91 23.53 1.41
CA ILE A 882 -36.93 24.45 0.80
C ILE A 882 -36.72 24.09 -0.68
N GLN A 883 -36.80 22.80 -1.02
CA GLN A 883 -36.79 22.35 -2.42
C GLN A 883 -37.99 22.87 -3.21
N ASP A 884 -39.20 22.83 -2.62
CA ASP A 884 -40.42 23.34 -3.24
C ASP A 884 -40.45 24.86 -3.32
N LYS A 885 -39.97 25.57 -2.29
CA LYS A 885 -39.81 27.04 -2.36
C LYS A 885 -38.78 27.46 -3.41
N LEU A 886 -37.67 26.73 -3.55
CA LEU A 886 -36.69 26.96 -4.63
C LEU A 886 -37.27 26.64 -6.00
N ARG A 887 -38.00 25.52 -6.13
CA ARG A 887 -38.71 25.15 -7.36
C ARG A 887 -39.71 26.21 -7.79
N SER A 888 -40.41 26.83 -6.83
CA SER A 888 -41.34 27.94 -7.10
C SER A 888 -40.64 29.18 -7.67
N GLU A 889 -39.43 29.52 -7.20
CA GLU A 889 -38.61 30.58 -7.81
C GLU A 889 -38.12 30.18 -9.22
N VAL A 890 -37.67 28.93 -9.37
CA VAL A 890 -37.16 28.39 -10.64
C VAL A 890 -38.22 28.35 -11.73
N ASP A 891 -39.39 27.79 -11.46
CA ASP A 891 -40.47 27.65 -12.43
C ASP A 891 -40.97 29.04 -12.86
N ALA A 892 -41.20 29.97 -11.93
CA ALA A 892 -41.61 31.34 -12.24
C ALA A 892 -40.55 32.12 -13.06
N ALA A 893 -39.26 31.91 -12.78
CA ALA A 893 -38.18 32.52 -13.55
C ALA A 893 -38.05 31.92 -14.97
N LEU A 894 -38.39 30.64 -15.15
CA LEU A 894 -38.43 29.97 -16.45
C LEU A 894 -39.66 30.39 -17.27
N GLU A 895 -40.84 30.54 -16.66
CA GLU A 895 -42.01 31.14 -17.32
C GLU A 895 -41.68 32.55 -17.83
N ALA A 896 -41.05 33.37 -16.99
CA ALA A 896 -40.63 34.72 -17.35
C ALA A 896 -39.53 34.78 -18.44
N SER A 897 -38.75 33.71 -18.64
CA SER A 897 -37.69 33.63 -19.65
C SER A 897 -38.07 32.85 -20.92
N GLY A 898 -39.32 32.38 -21.04
CA GLY A 898 -39.75 31.53 -22.15
C GLY A 898 -39.12 30.13 -22.14
N GLY A 899 -38.79 29.60 -20.96
CA GLY A 899 -38.17 28.29 -20.74
C GLY A 899 -36.64 28.27 -20.88
N SER A 900 -36.00 29.42 -21.11
CA SER A 900 -34.56 29.51 -21.34
C SER A 900 -33.77 29.75 -20.05
N ILE A 901 -32.78 28.89 -19.77
CA ILE A 901 -31.82 29.11 -18.68
C ILE A 901 -30.64 29.90 -19.23
N THR A 902 -30.44 31.12 -18.74
CA THR A 902 -29.35 32.00 -19.16
C THR A 902 -28.64 32.61 -17.95
N TYR A 903 -27.41 33.11 -18.17
CA TYR A 903 -26.63 33.84 -17.16
C TYR A 903 -27.45 34.92 -16.44
N ASP A 904 -28.21 35.73 -17.19
CA ASP A 904 -28.98 36.88 -16.67
C ASP A 904 -30.25 36.47 -15.90
N VAL A 905 -30.71 35.23 -16.08
CA VAL A 905 -31.81 34.62 -15.32
C VAL A 905 -31.26 34.06 -14.01
N LEU A 906 -30.16 33.30 -14.07
CA LEU A 906 -29.52 32.72 -12.89
C LEU A 906 -28.99 33.78 -11.91
N SER A 907 -28.50 34.92 -12.38
CA SER A 907 -28.03 36.00 -11.49
C SER A 907 -29.14 36.70 -10.69
N ARG A 908 -30.41 36.53 -11.08
CA ARG A 908 -31.58 37.16 -10.41
C ARG A 908 -32.31 36.25 -9.41
N MET A 909 -31.99 34.96 -9.40
CA MET A 909 -32.59 33.96 -8.50
C MET A 909 -32.07 34.14 -7.07
N LYS A 910 -32.85 34.84 -6.25
CA LYS A 910 -32.45 35.34 -4.93
C LYS A 910 -32.56 34.26 -3.85
N TYR A 911 -33.59 33.43 -3.91
CA TYR A 911 -33.73 32.31 -2.99
C TYR A 911 -32.71 31.20 -3.28
N LEU A 912 -32.35 31.00 -4.56
CA LEU A 912 -31.21 30.17 -4.96
C LEU A 912 -29.90 30.66 -4.32
N ASP A 913 -29.61 31.97 -4.33
CA ASP A 913 -28.43 32.51 -3.64
C ASP A 913 -28.48 32.34 -2.11
N MET A 914 -29.67 32.45 -1.51
CA MET A 914 -29.86 32.18 -0.07
C MET A 914 -29.59 30.69 0.27
N VAL A 915 -30.08 29.77 -0.56
CA VAL A 915 -29.81 28.32 -0.44
C VAL A 915 -28.32 28.01 -0.63
N ILE A 916 -27.66 28.64 -1.61
CA ILE A 916 -26.22 28.52 -1.85
C ILE A 916 -25.41 29.05 -0.67
N SER A 917 -25.80 30.22 -0.12
CA SER A 917 -25.11 30.85 1.00
C SER A 917 -25.22 30.02 2.29
N GLU A 918 -26.41 29.49 2.59
CA GLU A 918 -26.63 28.60 3.74
C GLU A 918 -25.92 27.24 3.54
N THR A 919 -25.81 26.75 2.31
CA THR A 919 -25.01 25.55 1.99
C THR A 919 -23.55 25.79 2.30
N LEU A 920 -22.95 26.85 1.76
CA LEU A 920 -21.55 27.20 2.02
C LEU A 920 -21.29 27.50 3.50
N ARG A 921 -22.27 28.04 4.23
CA ARG A 921 -22.16 28.25 5.70
C ARG A 921 -22.18 26.94 6.48
N LYS A 922 -23.06 25.99 6.12
CA LYS A 922 -23.21 24.71 6.82
C LYS A 922 -22.12 23.70 6.43
N TRP A 923 -21.65 23.78 5.19
CA TRP A 923 -20.70 22.86 4.54
C TRP A 923 -19.53 23.63 3.89
N PRO A 924 -18.71 24.37 4.67
CA PRO A 924 -17.64 25.20 4.12
C PRO A 924 -16.56 24.36 3.45
N THR A 925 -16.37 24.56 2.14
CA THR A 925 -15.45 23.77 1.30
C THR A 925 -13.98 23.97 1.68
N ALA A 926 -13.64 25.10 2.29
CA ALA A 926 -12.30 25.42 2.80
C ALA A 926 -12.37 25.77 4.30
N THR A 927 -12.20 24.77 5.16
CA THR A 927 -12.37 24.93 6.63
C THR A 927 -11.32 25.82 7.33
N TRP A 928 -10.25 26.25 6.65
CA TRP A 928 -9.29 27.22 7.19
C TRP A 928 -8.60 28.01 6.09
N ILE A 929 -8.07 29.18 6.44
CA ILE A 929 -7.36 30.07 5.53
C ILE A 929 -6.09 30.56 6.23
N ASP A 930 -4.94 30.26 5.62
CA ASP A 930 -3.63 30.67 6.15
C ASP A 930 -3.06 31.90 5.45
N ARG A 931 -2.31 32.69 6.22
CA ARG A 931 -1.44 33.80 5.79
C ARG A 931 -0.07 33.69 6.45
N LYS A 932 0.93 34.34 5.86
CA LYS A 932 2.30 34.45 6.40
C LYS A 932 2.62 35.93 6.63
N SER A 933 3.16 36.27 7.80
CA SER A 933 3.72 37.60 8.06
C SER A 933 5.03 37.76 7.32
N ASN A 934 5.11 38.72 6.40
CA ASN A 934 6.31 39.03 5.62
C ASN A 934 7.19 40.10 6.27
N LYS A 935 6.62 40.89 7.18
CA LYS A 935 7.31 41.91 7.98
C LYS A 935 7.10 41.58 9.47
N PRO A 936 8.00 41.98 10.39
CA PRO A 936 7.71 41.97 11.82
C PRO A 936 6.53 42.91 12.13
N ILE A 937 5.69 42.56 13.10
CA ILE A 937 4.50 43.35 13.46
C ILE A 937 4.09 43.12 14.92
N VAL A 938 3.58 44.17 15.57
CA VAL A 938 3.02 44.11 16.92
C VAL A 938 1.50 44.03 16.85
N ILE A 939 0.92 43.06 17.57
CA ILE A 939 -0.52 43.01 17.86
C ILE A 939 -0.74 43.63 19.24
N GLU A 940 -1.41 44.79 19.24
CA GLU A 940 -1.71 45.55 20.45
C GLU A 940 -2.79 44.85 21.32
N PRO A 941 -2.70 44.96 22.65
CA PRO A 941 -3.69 44.42 23.58
C PRO A 941 -5.02 45.20 23.50
N GLU A 942 -6.15 44.50 23.53
CA GLU A 942 -7.48 45.15 23.63
C GLU A 942 -8.06 45.10 25.05
N ASN A 943 -7.39 44.44 26.00
CA ASN A 943 -7.79 44.42 27.41
C ASN A 943 -6.58 44.32 28.35
N THR A 944 -6.80 44.60 29.63
CA THR A 944 -5.76 44.67 30.67
C THR A 944 -5.15 43.32 31.09
N LYS A 945 -5.51 42.22 30.43
CA LYS A 945 -4.88 40.89 30.62
C LYS A 945 -3.94 40.52 29.48
N GLU A 946 -3.96 41.27 28.38
CA GLU A 946 -3.08 41.08 27.23
C GLU A 946 -1.84 41.97 27.34
N THR A 947 -0.69 41.45 26.92
CA THR A 947 0.52 42.23 26.63
C THR A 947 0.66 42.40 25.11
N PRO A 948 1.37 43.42 24.61
CA PRO A 948 1.72 43.50 23.19
C PRO A 948 2.38 42.21 22.70
N LEU A 949 1.92 41.71 21.55
CA LEU A 949 2.41 40.48 20.95
C LEU A 949 3.26 40.81 19.71
N ASP A 950 4.57 40.76 19.89
CA ASP A 950 5.54 40.83 18.78
C ASP A 950 5.48 39.55 17.94
N LEU A 951 5.23 39.67 16.64
CA LEU A 951 5.34 38.59 15.66
C LEU A 951 6.52 38.83 14.73
N GLU A 952 7.37 37.83 14.55
CA GLU A 952 8.49 37.85 13.62
C GLU A 952 8.01 37.67 12.16
N SER A 953 8.78 38.19 11.20
CA SER A 953 8.62 37.78 9.79
C SER A 953 8.85 36.26 9.66
N GLY A 954 8.00 35.61 8.87
CA GLY A 954 7.91 34.15 8.76
C GLY A 954 6.85 33.50 9.67
N THR A 955 6.24 34.25 10.61
CA THR A 955 5.14 33.71 11.44
C THR A 955 3.90 33.43 10.60
N PHE A 956 3.26 32.28 10.83
CA PHE A 956 2.04 31.89 10.12
C PHE A 956 0.81 32.29 10.95
N LEU A 957 -0.23 32.80 10.29
CA LEU A 957 -1.51 33.18 10.89
C LEU A 957 -2.62 32.34 10.24
N ARG A 958 -3.45 31.69 11.05
CA ARG A 958 -4.55 30.85 10.59
C ARG A 958 -5.89 31.46 11.01
N PHE A 959 -6.78 31.65 10.05
CA PHE A 959 -8.22 31.78 10.29
C PHE A 959 -8.88 30.41 10.08
N ILE A 960 -9.97 30.13 10.79
CA ILE A 960 -10.76 28.90 10.63
C ILE A 960 -12.18 29.28 10.30
N GLU A 961 -12.65 28.84 9.14
CA GLU A 961 -14.05 28.95 8.78
C GLU A 961 -14.83 27.84 9.48
N THR A 962 -15.37 28.19 10.64
CA THR A 962 -16.46 27.44 11.27
C THR A 962 -17.80 28.08 10.89
N PRO A 963 -18.94 27.38 11.01
CA PRO A 963 -20.29 27.96 10.82
C PRO A 963 -20.74 28.97 11.90
N ASN A 964 -19.77 29.71 12.46
CA ASN A 964 -19.79 30.71 13.53
C ASN A 964 -19.79 30.26 15.00
N THR A 965 -19.13 31.06 15.84
CA THR A 965 -19.04 30.85 17.29
C THR A 965 -20.34 31.24 17.99
N GLY A 966 -21.12 30.23 18.41
CA GLY A 966 -22.35 30.40 19.18
C GLY A 966 -23.15 29.10 19.21
N PRO A 967 -24.37 29.10 19.79
CA PRO A 967 -25.31 27.99 19.65
C PRO A 967 -25.89 27.97 18.22
N ILE A 968 -25.10 27.49 17.25
CA ILE A 968 -25.50 27.39 15.84
C ILE A 968 -26.76 26.51 15.73
N PRO A 969 -27.84 26.96 15.08
CA PRO A 969 -28.92 26.08 14.68
C PRO A 969 -28.38 25.01 13.72
N LYS A 970 -28.46 23.73 14.10
CA LYS A 970 -28.12 22.60 13.21
C LYS A 970 -29.05 22.51 11.99
N LYS A 971 -30.21 23.18 12.05
CA LYS A 971 -31.18 23.35 10.96
C LYS A 971 -30.52 24.11 9.79
N PHE A 972 -30.76 23.62 8.58
CA PHE A 972 -30.50 24.36 7.36
C PHE A 972 -31.63 25.38 7.15
N ASP A 973 -31.28 26.66 7.04
CA ASP A 973 -32.26 27.76 7.04
C ASP A 973 -31.78 28.93 6.15
N PRO A 974 -32.17 28.94 4.85
CA PRO A 974 -31.82 29.99 3.89
C PRO A 974 -32.28 31.39 4.29
N GLU A 975 -33.35 31.52 5.09
CA GLU A 975 -33.90 32.83 5.51
C GLU A 975 -32.89 33.66 6.32
N ARG A 976 -31.85 33.02 6.86
CA ARG A 976 -30.69 33.68 7.48
C ARG A 976 -30.00 34.68 6.55
N PHE A 977 -30.03 34.45 5.24
CA PHE A 977 -29.41 35.31 4.21
C PHE A 977 -30.42 36.25 3.52
N GLY A 978 -31.68 36.25 3.96
CA GLY A 978 -32.71 37.21 3.52
C GLY A 978 -32.43 38.65 4.02
N ASP A 979 -33.06 39.62 3.37
CA ASP A 979 -32.70 41.06 3.48
C ASP A 979 -32.66 41.60 4.92
N GLY A 980 -33.65 41.23 5.75
CA GLY A 980 -33.73 41.67 7.15
C GLY A 980 -32.73 41.00 8.12
N ASN A 981 -32.12 39.89 7.69
CA ASN A 981 -31.20 39.09 8.51
C ASN A 981 -29.73 39.26 8.07
N ARG A 982 -29.47 39.55 6.79
CA ARG A 982 -28.12 39.68 6.20
C ARG A 982 -27.25 40.71 6.93
N SER A 983 -27.83 41.81 7.41
CA SER A 983 -27.13 42.85 8.18
C SER A 983 -26.67 42.42 9.58
N GLN A 984 -27.23 41.32 10.11
CA GLN A 984 -26.87 40.74 11.41
C GLN A 984 -25.69 39.76 11.31
N ILE A 985 -25.34 39.31 10.08
CA ILE A 985 -24.18 38.47 9.83
C ILE A 985 -22.93 39.35 9.91
N CYS A 986 -22.07 39.10 10.89
CA CYS A 986 -20.87 39.92 11.07
C CYS A 986 -19.90 39.75 9.88
N SER A 987 -19.50 40.85 9.26
CA SER A 987 -18.43 40.89 8.24
C SER A 987 -17.17 40.18 8.77
N PHE A 988 -16.57 39.29 7.97
CA PHE A 988 -15.46 38.37 8.34
C PHE A 988 -15.82 37.16 9.22
N SER A 989 -17.10 36.93 9.53
CA SER A 989 -17.56 35.74 10.26
C SER A 989 -18.13 34.62 9.35
N PHE A 990 -18.24 34.89 8.05
CA PHE A 990 -18.56 33.96 6.96
C PHE A 990 -17.69 34.36 5.77
N LEU A 991 -16.87 33.44 5.26
CA LEU A 991 -15.77 33.70 4.32
C LEU A 991 -15.52 32.51 3.35
N PRO A 992 -16.54 31.93 2.69
CA PRO A 992 -16.43 30.67 1.93
C PRO A 992 -15.49 30.74 0.72
N PHE A 993 -15.16 31.95 0.28
CA PHE A 993 -14.21 32.26 -0.78
C PHE A 993 -13.04 33.13 -0.28
N GLY A 994 -12.84 33.20 1.04
CA GLY A 994 -11.92 34.13 1.69
C GLY A 994 -12.31 35.60 1.54
N ALA A 995 -11.39 36.51 1.87
CA ALA A 995 -11.56 37.95 1.76
C ALA A 995 -10.27 38.68 1.39
N GLY A 996 -10.43 39.95 1.02
CA GLY A 996 -9.34 40.83 0.58
C GLY A 996 -8.80 40.47 -0.81
N PRO A 997 -7.68 41.07 -1.24
CA PRO A 997 -7.10 40.88 -2.58
C PRO A 997 -6.72 39.42 -2.92
N ARG A 998 -6.61 38.55 -1.90
CA ARG A 998 -6.29 37.11 -2.03
C ARG A 998 -7.47 36.22 -1.58
N SER A 999 -8.69 36.61 -1.97
CA SER A 999 -9.89 35.77 -2.05
C SER A 999 -9.84 34.80 -3.24
N CYS A 1000 -10.75 33.84 -3.33
CA CYS A 1000 -10.85 32.90 -4.46
C CYS A 1000 -11.17 33.64 -5.76
N VAL A 1001 -10.31 33.48 -6.78
CA VAL A 1001 -10.48 34.11 -8.09
C VAL A 1001 -11.66 33.50 -8.87
N GLY A 1002 -11.92 32.21 -8.71
CA GLY A 1002 -13.00 31.47 -9.36
C GLY A 1002 -14.33 31.47 -8.61
N SER A 1003 -14.54 32.35 -7.63
CA SER A 1003 -15.77 32.35 -6.81
C SER A 1003 -17.05 32.52 -7.65
N ARG A 1004 -17.12 33.54 -8.52
CA ARG A 1004 -18.24 33.71 -9.46
C ARG A 1004 -18.42 32.53 -10.43
N PHE A 1005 -17.33 31.88 -10.85
CA PHE A 1005 -17.37 30.69 -11.71
C PHE A 1005 -18.04 29.52 -10.99
N ALA A 1006 -17.58 29.17 -9.79
CA ALA A 1006 -18.10 28.05 -9.01
C ALA A 1006 -19.57 28.26 -8.58
N ILE A 1007 -19.97 29.51 -8.29
CA ILE A 1007 -21.37 29.86 -8.02
C ILE A 1007 -22.21 29.67 -9.29
N MET A 1008 -21.75 30.13 -10.46
CA MET A 1008 -22.50 29.99 -11.73
C MET A 1008 -22.64 28.53 -12.16
N GLU A 1009 -21.56 27.74 -12.08
CA GLU A 1009 -21.53 26.29 -12.32
C GLU A 1009 -22.58 25.57 -11.45
N ALA A 1010 -22.61 25.87 -10.15
CA ALA A 1010 -23.58 25.29 -9.22
C ALA A 1010 -25.01 25.77 -9.47
N LYS A 1011 -25.25 27.08 -9.63
CA LYS A 1011 -26.57 27.65 -9.94
C LYS A 1011 -27.18 26.94 -11.15
N LEU A 1012 -26.41 26.82 -12.23
CA LEU A 1012 -26.85 26.23 -13.49
C LEU A 1012 -27.36 24.80 -13.30
N ILE A 1013 -26.57 23.92 -12.69
CA ILE A 1013 -26.98 22.51 -12.55
C ILE A 1013 -28.05 22.31 -11.47
N ILE A 1014 -28.03 23.07 -10.38
CA ILE A 1014 -29.10 23.03 -9.36
C ILE A 1014 -30.44 23.40 -10.00
N VAL A 1015 -30.49 24.47 -10.81
CA VAL A 1015 -31.70 24.90 -11.51
C VAL A 1015 -32.17 23.85 -12.52
N ARG A 1016 -31.27 23.28 -13.33
CA ARG A 1016 -31.60 22.18 -14.26
C ARG A 1016 -32.10 20.90 -13.58
N LEU A 1017 -31.61 20.60 -12.37
CA LEU A 1017 -32.06 19.43 -11.62
C LEU A 1017 -33.40 19.69 -10.93
N VAL A 1018 -33.59 20.85 -10.26
CA VAL A 1018 -34.83 21.19 -9.56
C VAL A 1018 -36.01 21.41 -10.52
N SER A 1019 -35.75 21.93 -11.73
CA SER A 1019 -36.79 22.13 -12.75
C SER A 1019 -37.28 20.84 -13.39
N LEU A 1020 -36.46 19.78 -13.44
CA LEU A 1020 -36.79 18.50 -14.10
C LEU A 1020 -37.07 17.34 -13.12
N TYR A 1021 -36.54 17.42 -11.90
CA TYR A 1021 -36.57 16.34 -10.92
C TYR A 1021 -36.99 16.82 -9.52
N GLU A 1022 -37.57 15.89 -8.77
CA GLU A 1022 -37.69 15.92 -7.33
C GLU A 1022 -36.53 15.09 -6.75
N VAL A 1023 -35.68 15.71 -5.92
CA VAL A 1023 -34.54 15.01 -5.31
C VAL A 1023 -35.00 14.44 -3.98
N ILE A 1024 -34.93 13.13 -3.82
CA ILE A 1024 -35.48 12.40 -2.67
C ILE A 1024 -34.44 11.50 -1.99
N PRO A 1025 -34.52 11.31 -0.66
CA PRO A 1025 -33.82 10.22 0.01
C PRO A 1025 -34.38 8.86 -0.43
N THR A 1026 -33.52 7.84 -0.49
CA THR A 1026 -33.91 6.43 -0.71
C THR A 1026 -33.38 5.56 0.44
N GLU A 1027 -33.63 4.25 0.39
CA GLU A 1027 -33.13 3.28 1.38
C GLU A 1027 -31.59 3.29 1.53
N LYS A 1028 -30.87 3.80 0.51
CA LYS A 1028 -29.40 3.93 0.50
C LYS A 1028 -28.90 5.28 1.03
N SER A 1029 -29.80 6.24 1.30
CA SER A 1029 -29.42 7.60 1.70
C SER A 1029 -28.97 7.68 3.16
N ILE A 1030 -27.69 7.98 3.36
CA ILE A 1030 -27.11 8.16 4.69
C ILE A 1030 -27.26 9.64 5.11
N VAL A 1031 -28.17 9.90 6.06
CA VAL A 1031 -28.30 11.23 6.69
C VAL A 1031 -27.03 11.53 7.49
N ALA A 1032 -26.33 12.60 7.12
CA ALA A 1032 -25.05 12.98 7.69
C ALA A 1032 -25.19 13.55 9.12
N LYS A 1033 -24.51 12.91 10.08
CA LYS A 1033 -24.54 13.30 11.51
C LYS A 1033 -23.47 14.33 11.91
N ASN A 1034 -22.54 14.66 11.01
CA ASN A 1034 -21.39 15.55 11.23
C ASN A 1034 -21.27 16.50 10.01
N PRO A 1035 -21.09 17.83 10.16
CA PRO A 1035 -20.74 18.73 9.05
C PRO A 1035 -19.43 18.37 8.33
N TYR A 1036 -18.58 17.54 8.94
CA TYR A 1036 -17.34 17.03 8.34
C TYR A 1036 -17.51 15.55 7.98
N LEU A 1037 -18.08 15.23 6.82
CA LEU A 1037 -18.16 13.83 6.37
C LEU A 1037 -16.76 13.28 6.05
N THR A 1038 -16.43 12.15 6.66
CA THR A 1038 -15.29 11.33 6.24
C THR A 1038 -15.51 10.73 4.84
N SER A 1039 -14.42 10.21 4.25
CA SER A 1039 -14.42 9.64 2.90
C SER A 1039 -15.01 8.23 2.79
N ALA A 1040 -15.50 7.64 3.90
CA ALA A 1040 -15.86 6.22 3.98
C ALA A 1040 -17.31 5.90 3.55
N ASN A 1041 -18.21 6.89 3.59
CA ASN A 1041 -19.64 6.67 3.32
C ASN A 1041 -19.99 7.12 1.89
N SER A 1042 -20.75 6.27 1.18
CA SER A 1042 -21.36 6.60 -0.12
C SER A 1042 -22.64 7.40 0.06
N PHE A 1043 -22.88 8.34 -0.85
CA PHE A 1043 -23.87 9.41 -0.71
C PHE A 1043 -24.97 9.27 -1.77
N TRP A 1044 -25.73 8.18 -1.67
CA TRP A 1044 -26.78 7.82 -2.64
C TRP A 1044 -28.08 8.59 -2.41
N PHE A 1045 -28.65 9.15 -3.48
CA PHE A 1045 -29.95 9.83 -3.49
C PHE A 1045 -30.69 9.53 -4.80
N GLY A 1046 -32.02 9.70 -4.77
CA GLY A 1046 -32.90 9.46 -5.93
C GLY A 1046 -33.27 10.75 -6.64
N PHE A 1047 -33.11 10.78 -7.95
CA PHE A 1047 -33.70 11.79 -8.83
C PHE A 1047 -35.01 11.24 -9.39
N LYS A 1048 -36.13 11.63 -8.80
CA LYS A 1048 -37.49 11.28 -9.24
C LYS A 1048 -37.91 12.25 -10.35
N LYS A 1049 -38.33 11.76 -11.51
CA LYS A 1049 -38.76 12.65 -12.61
C LYS A 1049 -40.02 13.42 -12.19
N ARG A 1050 -40.07 14.73 -12.47
CA ARG A 1050 -41.33 15.50 -12.36
C ARG A 1050 -42.29 15.01 -13.45
N CYS A 1051 -43.54 14.78 -13.07
CA CYS A 1051 -44.63 14.89 -14.03
C CYS A 1051 -44.90 16.39 -14.25
N PRO A 1052 -45.08 16.85 -15.51
CA PRO A 1052 -45.51 18.21 -15.82
C PRO A 1052 -46.99 18.43 -15.48
#